data_AF-A0A956TSJ5-F1
#
_entry.id   AF-A0A956TSJ5-F1
#
_cell.length_a   1.000
_cell.length_b   1.000
_cell.length_c   1.000
_cell.angle_alpha   90.00
_cell.angle_beta   90.00
_cell.angle_gamma   90.00
#
_symmetry.space_group_name_H-M   'P 1'
#
loop_
_entity.id
_entity.type
_entity.pdbx_description
1 polymer ?
#
loop_
_entity_poly.entity_id
_entity_poly.type
_entity_poly.pdbx_seq_one_letter_code
_entity_poly.pdbx_strand_id
1 'polypeptide(L)'
;MTTLMKRSLRSVLALPAVFALLLFTGIFASPALAQSAQTWLPVKEFDTNQAVYLDPGLKNHRSYPVSLNGLEDKLKAQGQTHGLKFYFVMTEQGNETNPTSSKFAVWKLDEFAAMVAGKLPADDYVLILLVRSSSDPNKFSFAANGGNRLQQYGLTGSYFSQSGSPLNANRSVYLPNDPGGFGNAVAAGVNQAVSQHFADLKRQEEQRKLDEERRKQEELQRIEQEKQRAIDAENRRIAHEAFMKALPGYLLWYGTPSVIFLALLIMFFLYRRLRSQVEKLVASWREKITTSSDMYLRLEKGYFGFLQHQAEWQEKFKGNTAVKFKKAVTDFANYSARQIAANRRFQEAEKLFESSRYPFALFGKLGRVRTLLTTQAIVITGEELPLELASLYGGLVTRQEYTPDAVLTEMEKLFDVTNRALAEIKQAFDGAAQNKLDIEALDTAITGIKKDLEATGLSFDPYADRYTGLLQGKKAFLAILDSNPLDAFKGSEEVERGFESLKADLNRAIAIQQSFAATETAIGKAKARVNEVRSTPADYRYPVEKDPTPRARITFCLAEEGGNPDTLTGEADEHLAKARKACLNAELDNAESERSEAEKAAQAAIDMVASILDAKLFVEKQVVPVTTNLTKLRGELPAATTAVTQLKAEFLAKNFPGEPEKLDGANKVADSTDAELAKVKKAYEDQRYLAARKLLTAVGGNIQQSIDKLVEIHSRLAKLRELKDHARKIVTAAEGLASTLVDKLDSNSFTTSAATDRAYAQQKPVLKAQRQDVDKDITDWVAAAAAADALLAALQSVERAIDEEKAQYSNAVNAIAALTTAIGTAERSVRDSDTRQPARDKLAEANQALSKLEKDIKVEKSDWASIARRATDARSTAAEAKNLAEADKKAADAARSAISSARSNINGTQTSYGHGVFADLSSANSYLGQAERALSSGDYEGASRLAKRASSAADEAESAARARVAAIIAELERQRRERERQERERREREDRERREREERNRRNDDFGGSGRSGGGSWGGGRSGGGGDF
;
A
#
# COMPACT_ATOMS: atom_id res chain seq x y z
N MET A 1 -33.34 65.29 -29.57
CA MET A 1 -34.02 65.07 -28.28
C MET A 1 -33.27 63.95 -27.56
N THR A 2 -32.49 64.18 -26.50
CA THR A 2 -32.90 64.44 -25.09
C THR A 2 -33.68 63.27 -24.48
N THR A 3 -33.28 62.60 -23.38
CA THR A 3 -32.14 62.85 -22.45
C THR A 3 -31.92 61.68 -21.46
N LEU A 4 -30.64 61.42 -21.07
CA LEU A 4 -30.14 60.90 -19.76
C LEU A 4 -30.64 59.52 -19.23
N MET A 5 -29.88 58.70 -18.47
CA MET A 5 -28.74 58.88 -17.53
C MET A 5 -27.65 57.79 -17.76
N LYS A 6 -26.33 58.09 -17.73
CA LYS A 6 -25.36 58.02 -16.59
C LYS A 6 -25.27 56.63 -15.91
N ARG A 7 -24.12 56.01 -15.60
CA ARG A 7 -22.67 56.37 -15.39
C ARG A 7 -21.88 55.02 -15.36
N SER A 8 -20.55 54.88 -15.42
CA SER A 8 -19.42 55.66 -15.96
C SER A 8 -18.11 54.88 -15.67
N LEU A 9 -17.24 54.68 -16.66
CA LEU A 9 -15.83 54.31 -16.44
C LEU A 9 -14.98 54.89 -17.59
N ARG A 10 -14.00 55.74 -17.21
CA ARG A 10 -13.00 56.37 -18.08
C ARG A 10 -11.63 55.78 -17.66
N SER A 11 -10.85 55.23 -18.60
CA SER A 11 -9.72 55.90 -19.28
C SER A 11 -8.43 55.92 -18.43
N VAL A 12 -7.18 55.79 -18.93
CA VAL A 12 -6.63 55.62 -20.30
C VAL A 12 -5.15 55.13 -20.19
N LEU A 13 -4.53 54.80 -21.33
CA LEU A 13 -3.11 54.46 -21.64
C LEU A 13 -2.00 55.36 -20.97
N ALA A 14 -0.67 55.18 -21.09
CA ALA A 14 0.18 54.39 -22.02
C ALA A 14 1.67 54.23 -21.56
N LEU A 15 2.33 53.13 -21.99
CA LEU A 15 3.71 53.00 -22.57
C LEU A 15 5.00 53.55 -21.83
N PRO A 16 6.25 53.25 -22.28
CA PRO A 16 7.28 52.72 -21.35
C PRO A 16 8.73 53.28 -21.43
N ALA A 17 9.58 52.73 -20.55
CA ALA A 17 11.04 52.52 -20.69
C ALA A 17 12.05 53.69 -20.55
N VAL A 18 13.27 53.28 -20.16
CA VAL A 18 14.58 53.99 -20.12
C VAL A 18 14.78 55.07 -19.03
N PHE A 19 15.49 54.73 -17.95
CA PHE A 19 16.89 55.16 -17.75
C PHE A 19 17.52 54.49 -16.51
N ALA A 20 18.74 53.99 -16.66
CA ALA A 20 19.59 53.59 -15.54
C ALA A 20 20.56 54.73 -15.18
N LEU A 21 21.19 54.62 -14.02
CA LEU A 21 22.43 55.33 -13.65
C LEU A 21 22.32 56.84 -13.38
N LEU A 22 22.14 57.19 -12.10
CA LEU A 22 22.92 58.29 -11.51
C LEU A 22 23.43 57.86 -10.12
N LEU A 23 24.69 58.17 -9.85
CA LEU A 23 25.53 57.57 -8.82
C LEU A 23 25.92 58.60 -7.75
N PHE A 24 26.28 58.06 -6.57
CA PHE A 24 27.25 58.57 -5.59
C PHE A 24 26.89 59.65 -4.55
N THR A 25 27.35 59.37 -3.31
CA THR A 25 27.45 60.19 -2.09
C THR A 25 26.14 60.52 -1.33
N GLY A 26 26.08 60.46 0.01
CA GLY A 26 27.04 59.94 1.01
C GLY A 26 26.68 60.34 2.45
N ILE A 27 27.28 59.63 3.43
CA ILE A 27 27.35 59.92 4.90
C ILE A 27 26.20 59.39 5.81
N PHE A 28 26.55 58.32 6.51
CA PHE A 28 26.18 57.88 7.88
C PHE A 28 25.03 58.54 8.66
N ALA A 29 24.03 57.70 9.01
CA ALA A 29 23.48 57.62 10.36
C ALA A 29 22.98 56.18 10.63
N SER A 30 23.59 55.47 11.59
CA SER A 30 23.15 54.14 12.00
C SER A 30 22.06 54.24 13.08
N PRO A 31 20.96 53.50 12.95
CA PRO A 31 20.33 52.88 14.11
C PRO A 31 20.38 51.35 13.99
N ALA A 32 20.72 50.69 15.09
CA ALA A 32 20.75 49.23 15.15
C ALA A 32 19.33 48.65 15.06
N LEU A 33 18.95 48.19 13.87
CA LEU A 33 17.87 47.23 13.70
C LEU A 33 18.49 45.84 13.66
N ALA A 34 18.01 44.95 14.52
CA ALA A 34 18.38 43.54 14.47
C ALA A 34 17.93 42.97 13.13
N GLN A 35 18.88 42.65 12.25
CA GLN A 35 18.58 41.94 11.01
C GLN A 35 17.94 40.60 11.36
N SER A 36 16.83 40.28 10.71
CA SER A 36 16.23 38.95 10.81
C SER A 36 17.24 37.92 10.30
N ALA A 37 17.67 37.01 11.17
CA ALA A 37 18.47 35.87 10.79
C ALA A 37 17.59 34.94 9.95
N GLN A 38 17.68 35.05 8.63
CA GLN A 38 16.95 34.18 7.70
C GLN A 38 17.48 32.75 7.82
N THR A 39 16.56 31.79 7.71
CA THR A 39 16.88 30.36 7.60
C THR A 39 17.77 30.16 6.37
N TRP A 40 18.94 29.54 6.54
CA TRP A 40 19.85 29.31 5.42
C TRP A 40 19.27 28.28 4.43
N LEU A 41 19.37 28.61 3.14
CA LEU A 41 19.04 27.70 2.05
C LEU A 41 20.17 27.80 1.01
N PRO A 42 20.68 26.67 0.47
CA PRO A 42 21.88 26.64 -0.37
C PRO A 42 21.63 27.14 -1.81
N VAL A 43 20.75 28.12 -2.03
CA VAL A 43 20.29 28.53 -3.38
C VAL A 43 21.45 28.90 -4.31
N LYS A 44 22.48 29.55 -3.76
CA LYS A 44 23.69 29.95 -4.50
C LYS A 44 24.63 28.76 -4.70
N GLU A 45 24.88 27.98 -3.64
CA GLU A 45 25.77 26.82 -3.64
C GLU A 45 25.16 25.55 -4.29
N PHE A 46 23.87 25.56 -4.65
CA PHE A 46 23.19 24.39 -5.20
C PHE A 46 23.75 23.99 -6.58
N ASP A 47 24.22 22.75 -6.65
CA ASP A 47 24.81 22.06 -7.80
C ASP A 47 24.18 20.66 -7.89
N THR A 48 23.69 20.30 -9.07
CA THR A 48 23.07 19.00 -9.33
C THR A 48 23.95 17.76 -9.10
N ASN A 49 25.26 17.95 -8.91
CA ASN A 49 26.26 16.90 -8.66
C ASN A 49 26.56 16.67 -7.17
N GLN A 50 26.12 17.56 -6.28
CA GLN A 50 26.26 17.46 -4.83
C GLN A 50 24.92 17.06 -4.21
N ALA A 51 24.92 15.99 -3.42
CA ALA A 51 23.72 15.43 -2.79
C ALA A 51 23.45 16.04 -1.41
N VAL A 52 24.46 16.48 -0.67
CA VAL A 52 24.34 16.90 0.74
C VAL A 52 24.73 18.36 0.96
N TYR A 53 23.83 19.11 1.58
CA TYR A 53 24.01 20.51 1.96
C TYR A 53 23.83 20.66 3.47
N LEU A 54 24.84 21.23 4.14
CA LEU A 54 24.81 21.51 5.56
C LEU A 54 25.12 22.97 5.81
N ASP A 55 24.22 23.63 6.51
CA ASP A 55 24.36 25.01 6.98
C ASP A 55 25.68 25.20 7.74
N PRO A 56 26.54 26.16 7.35
CA PRO A 56 27.75 26.51 8.07
C PRO A 56 27.52 26.84 9.55
N GLY A 57 26.35 27.37 9.92
CA GLY A 57 25.93 27.60 11.30
C GLY A 57 25.82 26.29 12.09
N LEU A 58 25.15 25.28 11.53
CA LEU A 58 25.06 23.93 12.13
C LEU A 58 26.41 23.22 12.18
N LYS A 59 27.20 23.28 11.11
CA LYS A 59 28.52 22.64 11.03
C LYS A 59 29.48 23.17 12.10
N ASN A 60 29.46 24.48 12.33
CA ASN A 60 30.37 25.17 13.25
C ASN A 60 29.70 25.52 14.60
N HIS A 61 28.54 24.92 14.91
CA HIS A 61 27.75 25.26 16.10
C HIS A 61 28.50 24.91 17.39
N ARG A 62 28.79 25.92 18.23
CA ARG A 62 29.74 25.82 19.37
C ARG A 62 29.47 24.69 20.35
N SER A 63 28.21 24.33 20.57
CA SER A 63 27.80 23.32 21.58
C SER A 63 27.21 22.04 20.99
N TYR A 64 26.85 22.06 19.71
CA TYR A 64 26.10 20.97 19.04
C TYR A 64 26.45 20.95 17.54
N PRO A 65 27.73 20.75 17.18
CA PRO A 65 28.14 20.71 15.77
C PRO A 65 27.54 19.50 15.08
N VAL A 66 27.08 19.66 13.85
CA VAL A 66 26.53 18.57 13.03
C VAL A 66 27.58 18.10 12.02
N SER A 67 27.68 16.78 11.84
CA SER A 67 28.42 16.15 10.75
C SER A 67 27.51 15.23 9.95
N LEU A 68 27.65 15.26 8.62
CA LEU A 68 26.94 14.39 7.68
C LEU A 68 27.93 13.52 6.87
N ASN A 69 29.09 13.20 7.46
CA ASN A 69 30.16 12.47 6.78
C ASN A 69 29.66 11.12 6.22
N GLY A 70 29.96 10.85 4.95
CA GLY A 70 29.54 9.63 4.25
C GLY A 70 28.05 9.56 3.88
N LEU A 71 27.25 10.61 4.14
CA LEU A 71 25.88 10.67 3.62
C LEU A 71 25.85 10.86 2.10
N GLU A 72 26.77 11.65 1.55
CA GLU A 72 26.90 11.94 0.11
C GLU A 72 26.97 10.65 -0.73
N ASP A 73 27.89 9.74 -0.37
CA ASP A 73 28.08 8.47 -1.08
C ASP A 73 26.88 7.52 -0.89
N LYS A 74 26.27 7.51 0.30
CA LYS A 74 25.06 6.73 0.60
C LYS A 74 23.87 7.20 -0.24
N LEU A 75 23.65 8.51 -0.36
CA LEU A 75 22.57 9.06 -1.19
C LEU A 75 22.82 8.81 -2.69
N LYS A 76 24.08 8.89 -3.15
CA LYS A 76 24.46 8.53 -4.52
C LYS A 76 24.23 7.04 -4.80
N ALA A 77 24.61 6.15 -3.89
CA ALA A 77 24.35 4.71 -4.00
C ALA A 77 22.84 4.38 -3.98
N GLN A 78 22.05 5.01 -3.09
CA GLN A 78 20.59 4.87 -3.12
C GLN A 78 20.02 5.34 -4.45
N GLY A 79 20.50 6.46 -4.99
CA GLY A 79 20.05 7.03 -6.26
C GLY A 79 20.17 6.08 -7.45
N GLN A 80 21.24 5.27 -7.49
CA GLN A 80 21.47 4.30 -8.58
C GLN A 80 20.37 3.23 -8.70
N THR A 81 19.62 2.94 -7.63
CA THR A 81 18.60 1.87 -7.60
C THR A 81 17.47 2.08 -8.63
N HIS A 82 17.01 3.33 -8.77
CA HIS A 82 15.89 3.71 -9.66
C HIS A 82 16.22 4.95 -10.52
N GLY A 83 17.51 5.30 -10.65
CA GLY A 83 17.96 6.49 -11.38
C GLY A 83 17.58 7.82 -10.74
N LEU A 84 17.33 7.86 -9.42
CA LEU A 84 16.91 9.05 -8.70
C LEU A 84 18.11 9.88 -8.20
N LYS A 85 18.00 11.20 -8.22
CA LYS A 85 18.95 12.09 -7.51
C LYS A 85 18.38 12.52 -6.15
N PHE A 86 18.97 12.03 -5.07
CA PHE A 86 18.63 12.46 -3.72
C PHE A 86 19.43 13.71 -3.33
N TYR A 87 18.72 14.72 -2.83
CA TYR A 87 19.25 15.98 -2.34
C TYR A 87 18.80 16.19 -0.89
N PHE A 88 19.74 16.22 0.05
CA PHE A 88 19.50 16.39 1.48
C PHE A 88 20.05 17.74 1.95
N VAL A 89 19.18 18.62 2.42
CA VAL A 89 19.52 19.93 2.97
C VAL A 89 19.25 19.93 4.46
N MET A 90 20.22 20.38 5.25
CA MET A 90 20.07 20.56 6.68
C MET A 90 20.45 21.98 7.10
N THR A 91 19.53 22.67 7.81
CA THR A 91 19.67 24.07 8.21
C THR A 91 19.23 24.34 9.64
N GLU A 92 19.80 25.38 10.25
CA GLU A 92 19.26 25.96 11.48
C GLU A 92 18.03 26.82 11.17
N GLN A 93 17.07 26.86 12.10
CA GLN A 93 15.85 27.66 11.98
C GLN A 93 16.15 29.14 12.23
N GLY A 94 15.91 29.97 11.23
CA GLY A 94 15.93 31.42 11.36
C GLY A 94 14.76 31.97 12.19
N ASN A 95 14.69 33.29 12.31
CA ASN A 95 13.66 33.97 13.12
C ASN A 95 12.43 34.42 12.30
N GLU A 96 12.19 33.82 11.13
CA GLU A 96 11.04 34.17 10.29
C GLU A 96 9.73 33.57 10.82
N THR A 97 8.65 34.36 10.77
CA THR A 97 7.29 33.85 11.01
C THR A 97 6.81 33.06 9.78
N ASN A 98 6.55 31.77 9.94
CA ASN A 98 5.93 30.96 8.89
C ASN A 98 4.53 31.54 8.55
N PRO A 99 4.29 32.00 7.31
CA PRO A 99 3.01 32.59 6.91
C PRO A 99 1.94 31.52 6.60
N THR A 100 2.29 30.24 6.67
CA THR A 100 1.40 29.10 6.37
C THR A 100 1.06 28.31 7.62
N SER A 101 -0.05 27.58 7.58
CA SER A 101 -0.43 26.60 8.62
C SER A 101 0.36 25.28 8.54
N SER A 102 1.33 25.16 7.62
CA SER A 102 2.14 23.96 7.42
C SER A 102 3.30 23.84 8.43
N LYS A 103 3.98 22.70 8.47
CA LYS A 103 5.24 22.57 9.23
C LYS A 103 6.29 23.52 8.62
N PHE A 104 7.13 24.15 9.46
CA PHE A 104 8.15 25.12 9.01
C PHE A 104 9.03 24.60 7.85
N ALA A 105 9.46 23.34 7.91
CA ALA A 105 10.25 22.72 6.84
C ALA A 105 9.47 22.46 5.55
N VAL A 106 8.14 22.36 5.57
CA VAL A 106 7.33 22.25 4.33
C VAL A 106 7.36 23.59 3.61
N TRP A 107 7.00 24.67 4.30
CA TRP A 107 7.09 26.03 3.77
C TRP A 107 8.49 26.36 3.21
N LYS A 108 9.55 26.07 3.97
CA LYS A 108 10.93 26.30 3.52
C LYS A 108 11.40 25.38 2.40
N LEU A 109 10.86 24.16 2.29
CA LEU A 109 11.15 23.27 1.16
C LEU A 109 10.47 23.76 -0.11
N ASP A 110 9.24 24.25 -0.04
CA ASP A 110 8.53 24.83 -1.20
C ASP A 110 9.23 26.12 -1.67
N GLU A 111 9.64 26.99 -0.73
CA GLU A 111 10.46 28.17 -1.01
C GLU A 111 11.78 27.79 -1.71
N PHE A 112 12.51 26.80 -1.18
CA PHE A 112 13.76 26.33 -1.76
C PHE A 112 13.56 25.72 -3.16
N ALA A 113 12.61 24.79 -3.31
CA ALA A 113 12.33 24.11 -4.56
C ALA A 113 11.93 25.09 -5.67
N ALA A 114 11.16 26.13 -5.36
CA ALA A 114 10.84 27.20 -6.31
C ALA A 114 12.09 28.00 -6.73
N MET A 115 12.99 28.32 -5.78
CA MET A 115 14.22 29.07 -6.06
C MET A 115 15.26 28.28 -6.88
N VAL A 116 15.29 26.94 -6.76
CA VAL A 116 16.20 26.09 -7.54
C VAL A 116 15.53 25.30 -8.67
N ALA A 117 14.27 25.60 -9.00
CA ALA A 117 13.48 24.87 -10.00
C ALA A 117 14.19 24.73 -11.36
N GLY A 118 14.82 25.79 -11.86
CA GLY A 118 15.59 25.78 -13.12
C GLY A 118 16.95 25.08 -13.05
N LYS A 119 17.37 24.61 -11.88
CA LYS A 119 18.58 23.79 -11.67
C LYS A 119 18.26 22.31 -11.43
N LEU A 120 17.06 21.98 -10.93
CA LEU A 120 16.69 20.60 -10.62
C LEU A 120 16.54 19.77 -11.91
N PRO A 121 16.87 18.46 -11.90
CA PRO A 121 16.37 17.55 -12.93
C PRO A 121 14.85 17.62 -12.98
N ALA A 122 14.20 17.61 -14.15
CA ALA A 122 12.75 17.78 -14.21
C ALA A 122 11.98 16.66 -13.47
N ASP A 123 12.43 15.42 -13.67
CA ASP A 123 11.60 14.24 -13.38
C ASP A 123 12.09 13.38 -12.20
N ASP A 124 13.42 13.23 -12.07
CA ASP A 124 14.05 12.14 -11.29
C ASP A 124 14.86 12.64 -10.09
N TYR A 125 14.23 13.37 -9.16
CA TYR A 125 14.88 13.82 -7.93
C TYR A 125 14.01 13.72 -6.68
N VAL A 126 14.66 13.69 -5.51
CA VAL A 126 14.01 13.82 -4.21
C VAL A 126 14.75 14.88 -3.41
N LEU A 127 14.06 15.97 -3.05
CA LEU A 127 14.56 16.94 -2.08
C LEU A 127 14.08 16.54 -0.69
N ILE A 128 15.00 16.55 0.28
CA ILE A 128 14.74 16.31 1.71
C ILE A 128 15.28 17.53 2.46
N LEU A 129 14.43 18.23 3.22
CA LEU A 129 14.83 19.36 4.06
C LEU A 129 14.65 19.00 5.53
N LEU A 130 15.71 19.18 6.32
CA LEU A 130 15.72 19.00 7.77
C LEU A 130 16.12 20.33 8.44
N VAL A 131 15.22 20.91 9.22
CA VAL A 131 15.41 22.18 9.93
C VAL A 131 15.54 21.91 11.42
N ARG A 132 16.68 22.24 12.03
CA ARG A 132 16.87 22.19 13.49
C ARG A 132 16.40 23.50 14.12
N SER A 133 15.64 23.45 15.21
CA SER A 133 15.23 24.66 15.93
C SER A 133 16.44 25.35 16.57
N SER A 134 16.56 26.66 16.35
CA SER A 134 17.56 27.52 17.01
C SER A 134 17.31 27.72 18.51
N SER A 135 16.11 27.39 19.00
CA SER A 135 15.75 27.45 20.42
C SER A 135 15.89 26.12 21.17
N ASP A 136 15.99 24.99 20.47
CA ASP A 136 16.10 23.66 21.06
C ASP A 136 16.77 22.69 20.07
N PRO A 137 18.03 22.27 20.31
CA PRO A 137 18.78 21.43 19.39
C PRO A 137 18.19 20.02 19.23
N ASN A 138 17.24 19.61 20.08
CA ASN A 138 16.53 18.33 19.98
C ASN A 138 15.23 18.42 19.15
N LYS A 139 14.78 19.63 18.78
CA LYS A 139 13.58 19.83 17.97
C LYS A 139 13.93 20.03 16.50
N PHE A 140 13.29 19.24 15.65
CA PHE A 140 13.44 19.27 14.20
C PHE A 140 12.09 19.37 13.50
N SER A 141 12.05 20.18 12.44
CA SER A 141 11.02 20.14 11.41
C SER A 141 11.62 19.48 10.17
N PHE A 142 10.84 18.69 9.44
CA PHE A 142 11.32 17.98 8.26
C PHE A 142 10.23 17.89 7.18
N ALA A 143 10.66 17.88 5.93
CA ALA A 143 9.83 17.72 4.74
C ALA A 143 10.62 17.04 3.62
N ALA A 144 9.91 16.48 2.64
CA ALA A 144 10.51 15.99 1.40
C ALA A 144 9.53 16.17 0.24
N ASN A 145 10.06 16.27 -0.97
CA ASN A 145 9.30 16.42 -2.21
C ASN A 145 10.02 15.71 -3.37
N GLY A 146 9.25 15.11 -4.27
CA GLY A 146 9.77 14.40 -5.45
C GLY A 146 9.60 15.21 -6.74
N GLY A 147 10.43 14.93 -7.75
CA GLY A 147 10.25 15.41 -9.12
C GLY A 147 9.04 14.79 -9.83
N ASN A 148 8.75 15.26 -11.06
CA ASN A 148 7.49 14.95 -11.73
C ASN A 148 7.18 13.45 -11.83
N ARG A 149 8.19 12.60 -12.11
CA ARG A 149 7.99 11.14 -12.24
C ARG A 149 7.58 10.50 -10.91
N LEU A 150 8.16 10.95 -9.81
CA LEU A 150 7.79 10.49 -8.47
C LEU A 150 6.40 11.00 -8.04
N GLN A 151 6.02 12.21 -8.45
CA GLN A 151 4.67 12.72 -8.23
C GLN A 151 3.61 11.90 -8.99
N GLN A 152 3.90 11.43 -10.22
CA GLN A 152 3.04 10.50 -10.95
C GLN A 152 2.85 9.16 -10.21
N TYR A 153 3.86 8.70 -9.47
CA TYR A 153 3.77 7.51 -8.60
C TYR A 153 3.06 7.78 -7.26
N GLY A 154 2.56 9.00 -7.03
CA GLY A 154 1.90 9.42 -5.79
C GLY A 154 2.85 9.92 -4.69
N LEU A 155 4.16 9.92 -4.91
CA LEU A 155 5.20 10.30 -3.94
C LEU A 155 5.37 11.84 -3.87
N THR A 156 4.27 12.51 -3.56
CA THR A 156 4.16 13.97 -3.41
C THR A 156 4.56 14.43 -2.00
N GLY A 157 4.74 15.73 -1.79
CA GLY A 157 4.90 16.30 -0.44
C GLY A 157 3.76 15.90 0.53
N SER A 158 2.55 15.63 0.03
CA SER A 158 1.44 15.09 0.84
C SER A 158 1.75 13.68 1.35
N TYR A 159 2.19 12.75 0.49
CA TYR A 159 2.63 11.40 0.89
C TYR A 159 3.70 11.47 1.98
N PHE A 160 4.71 12.31 1.79
CA PHE A 160 5.80 12.48 2.76
C PHE A 160 5.34 13.02 4.11
N SER A 161 4.19 13.71 4.18
CA SER A 161 3.64 14.23 5.43
C SER A 161 2.89 13.20 6.29
N GLN A 162 2.46 12.06 5.72
CA GLN A 162 1.60 11.05 6.36
C GLN A 162 2.29 10.23 7.48
N SER A 163 1.54 9.70 8.44
CA SER A 163 2.08 9.06 9.65
C SER A 163 2.88 7.77 9.44
N GLY A 164 2.79 7.15 8.25
CA GLY A 164 3.60 5.99 7.84
C GLY A 164 4.72 6.32 6.85
N SER A 165 4.97 7.60 6.53
CA SER A 165 5.95 7.98 5.52
C SER A 165 7.40 7.69 5.96
N PRO A 166 8.36 7.56 5.01
CA PRO A 166 9.78 7.42 5.33
C PRO A 166 10.34 8.52 6.25
N LEU A 167 9.75 9.72 6.24
CA LEU A 167 10.13 10.81 7.15
C LEU A 167 9.65 10.58 8.58
N ASN A 168 8.37 10.24 8.77
CA ASN A 168 7.80 10.10 10.11
C ASN A 168 8.25 8.79 10.78
N ALA A 169 8.37 7.68 10.03
CA ALA A 169 8.79 6.38 10.55
C ALA A 169 10.23 6.38 11.10
N ASN A 170 11.13 7.14 10.48
CA ASN A 170 12.55 7.17 10.86
C ASN A 170 12.89 8.25 11.91
N ARG A 171 11.98 9.18 12.20
CA ARG A 171 12.25 10.34 13.07
C ARG A 171 12.80 9.94 14.45
N SER A 172 12.10 9.07 15.17
CA SER A 172 12.44 8.71 16.56
C SER A 172 13.62 7.77 16.71
N VAL A 173 14.05 7.14 15.61
CA VAL A 173 15.20 6.23 15.59
C VAL A 173 16.50 7.02 15.46
N TYR A 174 16.50 8.06 14.60
CA TYR A 174 17.72 8.75 14.21
C TYR A 174 17.86 10.15 14.80
N LEU A 175 16.79 10.95 14.95
CA LEU A 175 16.90 12.32 15.46
C LEU A 175 16.74 12.37 16.98
N PRO A 176 17.61 13.09 17.72
CA PRO A 176 18.55 14.11 17.24
C PRO A 176 19.95 13.60 16.87
N ASN A 177 20.28 12.35 17.23
CA ASN A 177 21.68 11.89 17.36
C ASN A 177 22.40 11.58 16.04
N ASP A 178 21.68 11.13 15.00
CA ASP A 178 22.22 10.77 13.69
C ASP A 178 21.39 11.34 12.52
N PRO A 179 21.50 12.65 12.23
CA PRO A 179 20.84 13.26 11.08
C PRO A 179 21.28 12.66 9.73
N GLY A 180 22.47 12.05 9.65
CA GLY A 180 22.96 11.36 8.46
C GLY A 180 22.23 10.04 8.22
N GLY A 181 22.11 9.21 9.25
CA GLY A 181 21.30 7.99 9.23
C GLY A 181 19.84 8.27 8.88
N PHE A 182 19.27 9.35 9.39
CA PHE A 182 17.92 9.82 9.00
C PHE A 182 17.81 10.04 7.49
N GLY A 183 18.72 10.84 6.89
CA GLY A 183 18.72 11.11 5.45
C GLY A 183 18.82 9.85 4.59
N ASN A 184 19.71 8.92 4.97
CA ASN A 184 19.86 7.64 4.27
C ASN A 184 18.64 6.71 4.42
N ALA A 185 18.05 6.63 5.61
CA ALA A 185 16.87 5.80 5.87
C ALA A 185 15.62 6.33 5.13
N VAL A 186 15.50 7.65 4.99
CA VAL A 186 14.45 8.28 4.16
C VAL A 186 14.66 7.91 2.69
N ALA A 187 15.89 8.03 2.16
CA ALA A 187 16.17 7.67 0.77
C ALA A 187 15.90 6.19 0.45
N ALA A 188 16.30 5.28 1.35
CA ALA A 188 15.98 3.85 1.24
C ALA A 188 14.46 3.59 1.25
N GLY A 189 13.70 4.28 2.13
CA GLY A 189 12.25 4.18 2.17
C GLY A 189 11.55 4.71 0.90
N VAL A 190 12.10 5.74 0.25
CA VAL A 190 11.60 6.21 -1.05
C VAL A 190 11.82 5.15 -2.14
N ASN A 191 13.03 4.57 -2.22
CA ASN A 191 13.33 3.49 -3.16
C ASN A 191 12.42 2.27 -2.96
N GLN A 192 12.10 1.93 -1.70
CA GLN A 192 11.14 0.87 -1.39
C GLN A 192 9.73 1.21 -1.91
N ALA A 193 9.25 2.44 -1.74
CA ALA A 193 7.94 2.87 -2.22
C ALA A 193 7.85 2.87 -3.76
N VAL A 194 8.91 3.30 -4.46
CA VAL A 194 9.00 3.21 -5.93
C VAL A 194 8.97 1.75 -6.39
N SER A 195 9.71 0.86 -5.71
CA SER A 195 9.71 -0.58 -6.01
C SER A 195 8.32 -1.22 -5.84
N GLN A 196 7.57 -0.79 -4.82
CA GLN A 196 6.19 -1.23 -4.60
C GLN A 196 5.25 -0.75 -5.71
N HIS A 197 5.37 0.50 -6.16
CA HIS A 197 4.55 1.04 -7.25
C HIS A 197 4.70 0.23 -8.56
N PHE A 198 5.94 -0.12 -8.95
CA PHE A 198 6.15 -0.99 -10.12
C PHE A 198 5.58 -2.41 -9.92
N ALA A 199 5.61 -2.95 -8.70
CA ALA A 199 5.01 -4.23 -8.37
C ALA A 199 3.46 -4.20 -8.33
N ASP A 200 2.85 -3.04 -8.07
CA ASP A 200 1.40 -2.83 -8.17
C ASP A 200 0.96 -2.67 -9.64
N LEU A 201 1.68 -1.89 -10.45
CA LEU A 201 1.41 -1.75 -11.89
C LEU A 201 1.42 -3.09 -12.62
N LYS A 202 2.44 -3.92 -12.37
CA LYS A 202 2.53 -5.26 -12.97
C LYS A 202 1.32 -6.15 -12.60
N ARG A 203 0.87 -6.09 -11.34
CA ARG A 203 -0.35 -6.81 -10.89
C ARG A 203 -1.62 -6.27 -11.55
N GLN A 204 -1.72 -4.96 -11.81
CA GLN A 204 -2.84 -4.39 -12.56
C GLN A 204 -2.85 -4.83 -14.03
N GLU A 205 -1.70 -4.91 -14.70
CA GLU A 205 -1.62 -5.43 -16.07
C GLU A 205 -2.00 -6.91 -16.15
N GLU A 206 -1.55 -7.72 -15.20
CA GLU A 206 -1.92 -9.13 -15.08
C GLU A 206 -3.44 -9.28 -14.83
N GLN A 207 -4.05 -8.46 -13.97
CA GLN A 207 -5.49 -8.42 -13.76
C GLN A 207 -6.26 -7.98 -15.01
N ARG A 208 -5.79 -6.97 -15.76
CA ARG A 208 -6.46 -6.52 -16.99
C ARG A 208 -6.47 -7.59 -18.08
N LYS A 209 -5.37 -8.34 -18.24
CA LYS A 209 -5.32 -9.51 -19.14
C LYS A 209 -6.33 -10.59 -18.71
N LEU A 210 -6.41 -10.87 -17.41
CA LEU A 210 -7.33 -11.86 -16.85
C LEU A 210 -8.81 -11.44 -16.97
N ASP A 211 -9.10 -10.14 -16.85
CA ASP A 211 -10.43 -9.55 -17.10
C ASP A 211 -10.81 -9.57 -18.59
N GLU A 212 -9.87 -9.33 -19.50
CA GLU A 212 -10.09 -9.47 -20.95
C GLU A 212 -10.33 -10.93 -21.37
N GLU A 213 -9.60 -11.88 -20.80
CA GLU A 213 -9.85 -13.31 -20.98
C GLU A 213 -11.22 -13.72 -20.43
N ARG A 214 -11.60 -13.24 -19.23
CA ARG A 214 -12.93 -13.50 -18.67
C ARG A 214 -14.05 -12.92 -19.54
N ARG A 215 -13.90 -11.70 -20.08
CA ARG A 215 -14.87 -11.11 -21.02
C ARG A 215 -15.04 -11.94 -22.29
N LYS A 216 -13.94 -12.45 -22.87
CA LYS A 216 -14.00 -13.35 -24.03
C LYS A 216 -14.72 -14.67 -23.70
N GLN A 217 -14.54 -15.22 -22.50
CA GLN A 217 -15.28 -16.40 -22.03
C GLN A 217 -16.78 -16.09 -21.78
N GLU A 218 -17.11 -14.95 -21.18
CA GLU A 218 -18.49 -14.50 -20.96
C GLU A 218 -19.24 -14.26 -22.30
N GLU A 219 -18.56 -13.72 -23.31
CA GLU A 219 -19.11 -13.52 -24.66
C GLU A 219 -19.36 -14.85 -25.39
N LEU A 220 -18.42 -15.79 -25.32
CA LEU A 220 -18.61 -17.16 -25.81
C LEU A 220 -19.80 -17.85 -25.12
N GLN A 221 -19.92 -17.73 -23.79
CA GLN A 221 -21.06 -18.29 -23.05
C GLN A 221 -22.40 -17.64 -23.42
N ARG A 222 -22.44 -16.34 -23.75
CA ARG A 222 -23.67 -15.70 -24.27
C ARG A 222 -24.08 -16.27 -25.63
N ILE A 223 -23.13 -16.46 -26.54
CA ILE A 223 -23.38 -17.06 -27.86
C ILE A 223 -23.88 -18.51 -27.70
N GLU A 224 -23.37 -19.26 -26.72
CA GLU A 224 -23.87 -20.60 -26.37
C GLU A 224 -25.32 -20.56 -25.81
N GLN A 225 -25.61 -19.62 -24.90
CA GLN A 225 -26.95 -19.46 -24.31
C GLN A 225 -28.00 -19.00 -25.32
N GLU A 226 -27.64 -18.17 -26.30
CA GLU A 226 -28.57 -17.76 -27.35
C GLU A 226 -28.95 -18.92 -28.29
N LYS A 227 -28.00 -19.80 -28.63
CA LYS A 227 -28.29 -21.05 -29.35
C LYS A 227 -29.25 -21.94 -28.55
N GLN A 228 -29.05 -22.07 -27.25
CA GLN A 228 -29.91 -22.90 -26.40
C GLN A 228 -31.35 -22.34 -26.32
N ARG A 229 -31.51 -21.01 -26.22
CA ARG A 229 -32.82 -20.34 -26.20
C ARG A 229 -33.59 -20.45 -27.51
N ALA A 230 -32.91 -20.54 -28.65
CA ALA A 230 -33.55 -20.80 -29.94
C ALA A 230 -34.21 -22.18 -29.99
N ILE A 231 -33.54 -23.21 -29.46
CA ILE A 231 -34.04 -24.60 -29.38
C ILE A 231 -35.25 -24.68 -28.42
N ASP A 232 -35.21 -23.97 -27.29
CA ASP A 232 -36.33 -23.90 -26.33
C ASP A 232 -37.57 -23.16 -26.84
N ALA A 233 -37.45 -22.35 -27.89
CA ALA A 233 -38.58 -21.67 -28.53
C ALA A 233 -39.31 -22.60 -29.51
N GLU A 234 -38.58 -23.50 -30.17
CA GLU A 234 -39.13 -24.47 -31.14
C GLU A 234 -39.94 -25.56 -30.43
N ASN A 235 -39.42 -26.10 -29.33
CA ASN A 235 -40.12 -27.10 -28.50
C ASN A 235 -41.49 -26.65 -27.96
N ARG A 236 -41.70 -25.34 -27.74
CA ARG A 236 -42.98 -24.79 -27.25
C ARG A 236 -44.07 -24.73 -28.31
N ARG A 237 -43.72 -24.70 -29.60
CA ARG A 237 -44.72 -24.74 -30.69
C ARG A 237 -45.37 -26.12 -30.80
N ILE A 238 -44.57 -27.18 -30.69
CA ILE A 238 -45.02 -28.58 -30.75
C ILE A 238 -46.02 -28.89 -29.61
N ALA A 239 -45.81 -28.33 -28.42
CA ALA A 239 -46.74 -28.47 -27.29
C ALA A 239 -48.10 -27.77 -27.49
N HIS A 240 -48.19 -26.74 -28.34
CA HIS A 240 -49.42 -25.98 -28.55
C HIS A 240 -50.37 -26.65 -29.54
N GLU A 241 -49.83 -27.36 -30.54
CA GLU A 241 -50.63 -28.12 -31.52
C GLU A 241 -51.32 -29.35 -30.92
N ALA A 242 -50.75 -29.94 -29.86
CA ALA A 242 -51.34 -31.06 -29.14
C ALA A 242 -52.67 -30.68 -28.42
N PHE A 243 -52.76 -29.47 -27.87
CA PHE A 243 -53.94 -28.98 -27.16
C PHE A 243 -55.16 -28.80 -28.09
N MET A 244 -54.93 -28.40 -29.34
CA MET A 244 -55.98 -28.13 -30.32
C MET A 244 -56.70 -29.39 -30.84
N LYS A 245 -56.17 -30.59 -30.60
CA LYS A 245 -56.77 -31.87 -31.03
C LYS A 245 -57.84 -32.44 -30.08
N ALA A 246 -58.02 -31.91 -28.87
CA ALA A 246 -58.86 -32.51 -27.83
C ALA A 246 -60.26 -31.88 -27.65
N LEU A 247 -60.67 -30.94 -28.51
CA LEU A 247 -61.89 -30.14 -28.33
C LEU A 247 -63.28 -30.75 -28.68
N PRO A 248 -63.44 -31.82 -29.50
CA PRO A 248 -64.77 -32.23 -29.99
C PRO A 248 -65.55 -33.19 -29.07
N GLY A 249 -65.47 -33.02 -27.73
CA GLY A 249 -66.06 -33.97 -26.75
C GLY A 249 -67.27 -33.50 -25.94
N TYR A 250 -67.48 -32.19 -25.76
CA TYR A 250 -68.34 -31.65 -24.68
C TYR A 250 -69.73 -31.13 -25.09
N LEU A 251 -70.14 -31.30 -26.35
CA LEU A 251 -71.31 -30.61 -26.93
C LEU A 251 -72.63 -31.41 -26.97
N LEU A 252 -72.76 -32.50 -26.20
CA LEU A 252 -73.81 -33.51 -26.41
C LEU A 252 -74.87 -33.65 -25.30
N TRP A 253 -74.98 -32.74 -24.32
CA TRP A 253 -75.81 -33.04 -23.11
C TRP A 253 -76.76 -31.97 -22.53
N TYR A 254 -76.91 -30.74 -23.06
CA TYR A 254 -77.88 -29.77 -22.49
C TYR A 254 -78.61 -28.86 -23.51
N GLY A 255 -79.94 -29.01 -23.55
CA GLY A 255 -81.00 -28.01 -23.84
C GLY A 255 -80.85 -26.98 -24.98
N THR A 256 -81.71 -27.09 -26.00
CA THR A 256 -81.76 -26.22 -27.19
C THR A 256 -82.05 -24.72 -27.02
N PRO A 257 -82.72 -24.18 -25.98
CA PRO A 257 -82.91 -22.73 -25.83
C PRO A 257 -81.59 -21.97 -25.60
N SER A 258 -80.66 -22.60 -24.86
CA SER A 258 -79.35 -22.05 -24.52
C SER A 258 -78.47 -21.84 -25.75
N VAL A 259 -78.63 -22.69 -26.78
CA VAL A 259 -77.78 -22.71 -27.98
C VAL A 259 -77.98 -21.45 -28.82
N ILE A 260 -79.20 -20.92 -28.92
CA ILE A 260 -79.48 -19.72 -29.74
C ILE A 260 -78.95 -18.45 -29.05
N PHE A 261 -79.14 -18.33 -27.73
CA PHE A 261 -78.61 -17.19 -26.98
C PHE A 261 -77.08 -17.24 -26.88
N LEU A 262 -76.50 -18.44 -26.72
CA LEU A 262 -75.05 -18.66 -26.77
C LEU A 262 -74.49 -18.40 -28.17
N ALA A 263 -75.16 -18.78 -29.25
CA ALA A 263 -74.74 -18.49 -30.62
C ALA A 263 -74.76 -16.98 -30.92
N LEU A 264 -75.77 -16.24 -30.45
CA LEU A 264 -75.82 -14.78 -30.58
C LEU A 264 -74.76 -14.08 -29.71
N LEU A 265 -74.52 -14.56 -28.48
CA LEU A 265 -73.41 -14.09 -27.64
C LEU A 265 -72.05 -14.37 -28.27
N ILE A 266 -71.83 -15.58 -28.82
CA ILE A 266 -70.62 -15.95 -29.54
C ILE A 266 -70.46 -15.07 -30.79
N MET A 267 -71.51 -14.85 -31.58
CA MET A 267 -71.43 -13.98 -32.77
C MET A 267 -71.10 -12.53 -32.38
N PHE A 268 -71.69 -12.02 -31.29
CA PHE A 268 -71.38 -10.69 -30.76
C PHE A 268 -69.95 -10.59 -30.19
N PHE A 269 -69.47 -11.62 -29.50
CA PHE A 269 -68.08 -11.71 -29.02
C PHE A 269 -67.07 -11.83 -30.17
N LEU A 270 -67.37 -12.65 -31.18
CA LEU A 270 -66.55 -12.80 -32.39
C LEU A 270 -66.52 -11.49 -33.20
N TYR A 271 -67.65 -10.80 -33.33
CA TYR A 271 -67.69 -9.46 -33.93
C TYR A 271 -66.88 -8.45 -33.11
N ARG A 272 -67.06 -8.37 -31.79
CA ARG A 272 -66.28 -7.45 -30.93
C ARG A 272 -64.78 -7.76 -30.98
N ARG A 273 -64.40 -9.04 -31.03
CA ARG A 273 -63.02 -9.50 -31.19
C ARG A 273 -62.46 -9.14 -32.57
N LEU A 274 -63.19 -9.41 -33.65
CA LEU A 274 -62.77 -9.09 -35.02
C LEU A 274 -62.68 -7.58 -35.23
N ARG A 275 -63.65 -6.80 -34.73
CA ARG A 275 -63.61 -5.33 -34.76
C ARG A 275 -62.42 -4.79 -34.00
N SER A 276 -62.15 -5.27 -32.78
CA SER A 276 -60.96 -4.86 -32.02
C SER A 276 -59.64 -5.26 -32.69
N GLN A 277 -59.59 -6.42 -33.38
CA GLN A 277 -58.43 -6.82 -34.18
C GLN A 277 -58.23 -5.90 -35.39
N VAL A 278 -59.29 -5.56 -36.12
CA VAL A 278 -59.23 -4.65 -37.28
C VAL A 278 -58.95 -3.21 -36.85
N GLU A 279 -59.48 -2.76 -35.71
CA GLU A 279 -59.21 -1.45 -35.12
C GLU A 279 -57.74 -1.29 -34.75
N LYS A 280 -57.14 -2.29 -34.11
CA LYS A 280 -55.68 -2.34 -33.85
C LYS A 280 -54.86 -2.37 -35.14
N LEU A 281 -55.31 -3.09 -36.16
CA LEU A 281 -54.65 -3.15 -37.46
C LEU A 281 -54.69 -1.79 -38.18
N VAL A 282 -55.85 -1.12 -38.22
CA VAL A 282 -56.01 0.23 -38.78
C VAL A 282 -55.17 1.25 -38.00
N ALA A 283 -55.16 1.18 -36.67
CA ALA A 283 -54.31 2.05 -35.84
C ALA A 283 -52.81 1.85 -36.11
N SER A 284 -52.34 0.60 -36.18
CA SER A 284 -50.94 0.28 -36.52
C SER A 284 -50.59 0.72 -37.93
N TRP A 285 -51.49 0.57 -38.90
CA TRP A 285 -51.29 1.09 -40.25
C TRP A 285 -51.25 2.61 -40.31
N ARG A 286 -52.09 3.30 -39.54
CA ARG A 286 -52.08 4.76 -39.43
C ARG A 286 -50.70 5.24 -38.95
N GLU A 287 -50.18 4.64 -37.88
CA GLU A 287 -48.85 4.93 -37.34
C GLU A 287 -47.75 4.72 -38.41
N LYS A 288 -47.68 3.53 -39.03
CA LYS A 288 -46.68 3.22 -40.07
C LYS A 288 -46.75 4.18 -41.27
N ILE A 289 -47.97 4.53 -41.74
CA ILE A 289 -48.17 5.47 -42.85
C ILE A 289 -47.76 6.90 -42.47
N THR A 290 -48.00 7.33 -41.22
CA THR A 290 -47.50 8.61 -40.71
C THR A 290 -45.97 8.63 -40.68
N THR A 291 -45.32 7.63 -40.08
CA THR A 291 -43.84 7.52 -40.06
C THR A 291 -43.25 7.56 -41.46
N SER A 292 -43.84 6.84 -42.40
CA SER A 292 -43.39 6.81 -43.79
C SER A 292 -43.67 8.13 -44.55
N SER A 293 -44.70 8.87 -44.16
CA SER A 293 -44.94 10.24 -44.65
C SER A 293 -43.88 11.22 -44.14
N ASP A 294 -43.46 11.11 -42.87
CA ASP A 294 -42.37 11.91 -42.33
C ASP A 294 -41.02 11.58 -42.98
N MET A 295 -40.77 10.30 -43.27
CA MET A 295 -39.61 9.86 -44.06
C MET A 295 -39.62 10.44 -45.48
N TYR A 296 -40.78 10.46 -46.15
CA TYR A 296 -40.94 11.12 -47.45
C TYR A 296 -40.59 12.62 -47.36
N LEU A 297 -41.21 13.33 -46.42
CA LEU A 297 -40.98 14.77 -46.21
C LEU A 297 -39.52 15.11 -45.85
N ARG A 298 -38.76 14.18 -45.26
CA ARG A 298 -37.32 14.33 -45.00
C ARG A 298 -36.50 14.22 -46.28
N LEU A 299 -36.76 13.22 -47.13
CA LEU A 299 -36.09 13.11 -48.44
C LEU A 299 -36.41 14.31 -49.32
N GLU A 300 -37.68 14.73 -49.33
CA GLU A 300 -38.15 15.88 -50.08
C GLU A 300 -37.49 17.18 -49.58
N LYS A 301 -37.60 17.53 -48.30
CA LYS A 301 -36.97 18.76 -47.78
C LYS A 301 -35.44 18.76 -47.86
N GLY A 302 -34.80 17.60 -47.71
CA GLY A 302 -33.34 17.47 -47.75
C GLY A 302 -32.75 17.51 -49.15
N TYR A 303 -33.42 16.92 -50.14
CA TYR A 303 -32.84 16.66 -51.44
C TYR A 303 -33.70 17.01 -52.65
N PHE A 304 -34.97 17.43 -52.50
CA PHE A 304 -35.83 17.73 -53.66
C PHE A 304 -35.24 18.84 -54.54
N GLY A 305 -34.67 19.89 -53.96
CA GLY A 305 -33.95 20.92 -54.73
C GLY A 305 -32.72 20.39 -55.48
N PHE A 306 -32.08 19.31 -55.02
CA PHE A 306 -30.99 18.64 -55.74
C PHE A 306 -31.53 17.67 -56.82
N LEU A 307 -32.62 16.96 -56.50
CA LEU A 307 -33.28 15.99 -57.37
C LEU A 307 -34.14 16.62 -58.48
N GLN A 308 -34.62 17.85 -58.32
CA GLN A 308 -35.34 18.60 -59.37
C GLN A 308 -34.48 18.80 -60.61
N HIS A 309 -33.17 19.00 -60.42
CA HIS A 309 -32.18 19.13 -61.49
C HIS A 309 -31.60 17.78 -61.96
N GLN A 310 -32.29 16.65 -61.70
CA GLN A 310 -31.77 15.31 -62.00
C GLN A 310 -31.33 15.09 -63.45
N ALA A 311 -31.97 15.74 -64.44
CA ALA A 311 -31.60 15.56 -65.85
C ALA A 311 -30.21 16.18 -66.11
N GLU A 312 -30.01 17.41 -65.62
CA GLU A 312 -28.72 18.11 -65.68
C GLU A 312 -27.62 17.33 -64.92
N TRP A 313 -27.94 16.79 -63.75
CA TRP A 313 -26.99 15.98 -62.98
C TRP A 313 -26.70 14.60 -63.59
N GLN A 314 -27.66 13.96 -64.25
CA GLN A 314 -27.45 12.68 -64.96
C GLN A 314 -26.58 12.85 -66.22
N GLU A 315 -26.61 14.03 -66.85
CA GLU A 315 -25.70 14.36 -67.97
C GLU A 315 -24.30 14.79 -67.48
N LYS A 316 -24.23 15.53 -66.36
CA LYS A 316 -22.95 16.04 -65.81
C LYS A 316 -22.16 14.98 -65.03
N PHE A 317 -22.81 14.17 -64.21
CA PHE A 317 -22.11 13.20 -63.37
C PHE A 317 -21.57 12.02 -64.19
N LYS A 318 -20.40 11.54 -63.77
CA LYS A 318 -19.62 10.45 -64.37
C LYS A 318 -19.14 9.49 -63.26
N GLY A 319 -18.61 8.35 -63.68
CA GLY A 319 -17.97 7.39 -62.78
C GLY A 319 -18.86 6.93 -61.61
N ASN A 320 -18.26 6.84 -60.43
CA ASN A 320 -18.92 6.38 -59.20
C ASN A 320 -20.11 7.27 -58.81
N THR A 321 -19.97 8.60 -58.91
CA THR A 321 -21.07 9.53 -58.61
C THR A 321 -22.27 9.30 -59.54
N ALA A 322 -22.07 9.11 -60.85
CA ALA A 322 -23.17 8.86 -61.79
C ALA A 322 -23.97 7.60 -61.44
N VAL A 323 -23.27 6.49 -61.19
CA VAL A 323 -23.89 5.20 -60.84
C VAL A 323 -24.70 5.33 -59.55
N LYS A 324 -24.13 5.98 -58.54
CA LYS A 324 -24.76 6.16 -57.23
C LYS A 324 -25.94 7.13 -57.29
N PHE A 325 -25.81 8.24 -58.02
CA PHE A 325 -26.88 9.23 -58.21
C PHE A 325 -28.07 8.64 -58.99
N LYS A 326 -27.82 7.97 -60.12
CA LYS A 326 -28.87 7.32 -60.92
C LYS A 326 -29.62 6.27 -60.09
N LYS A 327 -28.91 5.50 -59.26
CA LYS A 327 -29.54 4.57 -58.32
C LYS A 327 -30.39 5.32 -57.29
N ALA A 328 -29.84 6.32 -56.61
CA ALA A 328 -30.56 7.09 -55.59
C ALA A 328 -31.83 7.78 -56.12
N VAL A 329 -31.78 8.31 -57.35
CA VAL A 329 -32.95 8.84 -58.08
C VAL A 329 -34.00 7.76 -58.33
N THR A 330 -33.58 6.56 -58.75
CA THR A 330 -34.48 5.43 -58.99
C THR A 330 -35.09 4.90 -57.68
N ASP A 331 -34.31 4.85 -56.61
CA ASP A 331 -34.76 4.44 -55.28
C ASP A 331 -35.73 5.47 -54.68
N PHE A 332 -35.49 6.77 -54.88
CA PHE A 332 -36.43 7.86 -54.54
C PHE A 332 -37.75 7.78 -55.32
N ALA A 333 -37.69 7.49 -56.64
CA ALA A 333 -38.87 7.29 -57.48
C ALA A 333 -39.73 6.13 -56.99
N ASN A 334 -39.09 4.97 -56.74
CA ASN A 334 -39.76 3.78 -56.21
C ASN A 334 -40.33 4.01 -54.80
N TYR A 335 -39.61 4.72 -53.93
CA TYR A 335 -40.09 5.11 -52.61
C TYR A 335 -41.36 5.98 -52.70
N SER A 336 -41.33 7.01 -53.55
CA SER A 336 -42.45 7.93 -53.77
C SER A 336 -43.72 7.21 -54.24
N ALA A 337 -43.59 6.33 -55.26
CA ALA A 337 -44.73 5.57 -55.76
C ALA A 337 -45.31 4.61 -54.71
N ARG A 338 -44.44 3.96 -53.91
CA ARG A 338 -44.86 3.10 -52.80
C ARG A 338 -45.58 3.88 -51.71
N GLN A 339 -45.11 5.07 -51.35
CA GLN A 339 -45.76 5.96 -50.37
C GLN A 339 -47.19 6.32 -50.79
N ILE A 340 -47.39 6.71 -52.05
CA ILE A 340 -48.69 7.13 -52.57
C ILE A 340 -49.66 5.94 -52.63
N ALA A 341 -49.24 4.79 -53.17
CA ALA A 341 -50.07 3.60 -53.25
C ALA A 341 -50.44 3.03 -51.86
N ALA A 342 -49.50 3.02 -50.91
CA ALA A 342 -49.73 2.59 -49.54
C ALA A 342 -50.69 3.53 -48.80
N ASN A 343 -50.54 4.84 -48.95
CA ASN A 343 -51.45 5.83 -48.36
C ASN A 343 -52.86 5.73 -48.97
N ARG A 344 -52.97 5.56 -50.30
CA ARG A 344 -54.25 5.31 -51.00
C ARG A 344 -54.95 4.05 -50.50
N ARG A 345 -54.21 2.94 -50.34
CA ARG A 345 -54.73 1.69 -49.78
C ARG A 345 -55.20 1.86 -48.34
N PHE A 346 -54.46 2.61 -47.53
CA PHE A 346 -54.82 2.91 -46.15
C PHE A 346 -56.12 3.72 -46.06
N GLN A 347 -56.27 4.78 -46.86
CA GLN A 347 -57.50 5.59 -46.93
C GLN A 347 -58.73 4.77 -47.38
N GLU A 348 -58.57 3.83 -48.32
CA GLU A 348 -59.65 2.90 -48.72
C GLU A 348 -60.11 2.05 -47.52
N ALA A 349 -59.14 1.47 -46.79
CA ALA A 349 -59.40 0.61 -45.64
C ALA A 349 -60.01 1.38 -44.45
N GLU A 350 -59.53 2.59 -44.17
CA GLU A 350 -60.02 3.48 -43.12
C GLU A 350 -61.48 3.87 -43.36
N LYS A 351 -61.81 4.35 -44.56
CA LYS A 351 -63.19 4.68 -44.96
C LYS A 351 -64.14 3.48 -44.87
N LEU A 352 -63.66 2.28 -45.21
CA LEU A 352 -64.43 1.04 -45.07
C LEU A 352 -64.65 0.67 -43.59
N PHE A 353 -63.64 0.85 -42.73
CA PHE A 353 -63.73 0.63 -41.28
C PHE A 353 -64.73 1.58 -40.61
N GLU A 354 -64.66 2.88 -40.88
CA GLU A 354 -65.59 3.88 -40.33
C GLU A 354 -67.05 3.59 -40.71
N SER A 355 -67.29 3.06 -41.92
CA SER A 355 -68.64 2.69 -42.40
C SER A 355 -69.28 1.47 -41.72
N SER A 356 -68.61 0.80 -40.77
CA SER A 356 -69.00 -0.51 -40.22
C SER A 356 -69.71 -0.44 -38.85
N ARG A 357 -70.84 0.29 -38.75
CA ARG A 357 -71.43 0.67 -37.45
C ARG A 357 -72.39 -0.34 -36.78
N TYR A 358 -72.98 -1.33 -37.47
CA TYR A 358 -74.10 -2.15 -36.93
C TYR A 358 -73.95 -3.69 -37.05
N PRO A 359 -74.26 -4.48 -35.97
CA PRO A 359 -73.94 -5.91 -35.80
C PRO A 359 -74.38 -6.90 -36.90
N PHE A 360 -75.38 -6.59 -37.72
CA PHE A 360 -76.03 -7.57 -38.61
C PHE A 360 -75.54 -7.57 -40.07
N ALA A 361 -74.62 -6.68 -40.46
CA ALA A 361 -74.16 -6.52 -41.86
C ALA A 361 -72.71 -7.01 -42.12
N LEU A 362 -72.18 -7.93 -41.30
CA LEU A 362 -70.86 -7.67 -40.71
C LEU A 362 -69.68 -8.62 -40.92
N PHE A 363 -69.82 -9.74 -41.63
CA PHE A 363 -68.62 -10.53 -41.97
C PHE A 363 -67.89 -9.98 -43.20
N GLY A 364 -68.61 -9.38 -44.16
CA GLY A 364 -68.03 -8.87 -45.41
C GLY A 364 -67.12 -7.64 -45.25
N LYS A 365 -67.60 -6.57 -44.59
CA LYS A 365 -66.87 -5.28 -44.57
C LYS A 365 -65.59 -5.31 -43.72
N LEU A 366 -65.66 -5.77 -42.46
CA LEU A 366 -64.46 -5.88 -41.61
C LEU A 366 -63.49 -6.95 -42.12
N GLY A 367 -64.02 -8.03 -42.71
CA GLY A 367 -63.22 -9.00 -43.47
C GLY A 367 -62.44 -8.31 -44.59
N ARG A 368 -63.10 -7.48 -45.41
CA ARG A 368 -62.46 -6.73 -46.51
C ARG A 368 -61.42 -5.71 -46.02
N VAL A 369 -61.65 -4.98 -44.92
CA VAL A 369 -60.63 -4.10 -44.32
C VAL A 369 -59.40 -4.90 -43.89
N ARG A 370 -59.61 -6.04 -43.22
CA ARG A 370 -58.52 -6.95 -42.85
C ARG A 370 -57.77 -7.46 -44.09
N THR A 371 -58.48 -7.88 -45.13
CA THR A 371 -57.89 -8.34 -46.39
C THR A 371 -57.05 -7.23 -47.05
N LEU A 372 -57.59 -6.01 -47.18
CA LEU A 372 -56.91 -4.84 -47.76
C LEU A 372 -55.59 -4.49 -47.06
N LEU A 373 -55.51 -4.66 -45.74
CA LEU A 373 -54.35 -4.30 -44.92
C LEU A 373 -53.46 -5.49 -44.50
N THR A 374 -53.73 -6.72 -44.95
CA THR A 374 -52.89 -7.89 -44.63
C THR A 374 -52.58 -8.83 -45.79
N THR A 375 -53.49 -9.01 -46.75
CA THR A 375 -53.35 -10.08 -47.77
C THR A 375 -53.57 -9.63 -49.21
N GLN A 376 -54.36 -8.58 -49.47
CA GLN A 376 -54.57 -8.09 -50.83
C GLN A 376 -53.34 -7.31 -51.27
N ALA A 377 -52.74 -7.72 -52.38
CA ALA A 377 -51.56 -7.06 -52.92
C ALA A 377 -51.82 -5.57 -53.23
N ILE A 378 -50.78 -4.77 -53.03
CA ILE A 378 -50.70 -3.38 -53.48
C ILE A 378 -49.84 -3.39 -54.73
N VAL A 379 -50.44 -3.03 -55.87
CA VAL A 379 -49.74 -2.92 -57.15
C VAL A 379 -49.12 -1.53 -57.21
N ILE A 380 -47.80 -1.46 -57.33
CA ILE A 380 -47.07 -0.20 -57.45
C ILE A 380 -46.86 0.09 -58.93
N THR A 381 -47.16 1.32 -59.36
CA THR A 381 -46.93 1.80 -60.74
C THR A 381 -46.51 3.26 -60.72
N GLY A 382 -45.82 3.72 -61.77
CA GLY A 382 -45.49 5.13 -61.95
C GLY A 382 -46.68 6.02 -62.36
N GLU A 383 -47.78 5.42 -62.81
CA GLU A 383 -49.00 6.11 -63.25
C GLU A 383 -49.76 6.77 -62.08
N GLU A 384 -49.54 6.33 -60.84
CA GLU A 384 -50.19 6.88 -59.64
C GLU A 384 -49.44 8.08 -59.03
N LEU A 385 -48.29 8.48 -59.59
CA LEU A 385 -47.55 9.66 -59.12
C LEU A 385 -48.32 10.98 -59.47
N PRO A 386 -48.30 12.00 -58.59
CA PRO A 386 -48.70 13.37 -58.94
C PRO A 386 -47.98 13.86 -60.19
N LEU A 387 -48.62 14.70 -61.00
CA LEU A 387 -48.14 15.11 -62.34
C LEU A 387 -46.67 15.58 -62.37
N GLU A 388 -46.24 16.31 -61.34
CA GLU A 388 -44.87 16.81 -61.16
C GLU A 388 -43.87 15.67 -60.95
N LEU A 389 -44.22 14.64 -60.17
CA LEU A 389 -43.40 13.46 -59.95
C LEU A 389 -43.54 12.42 -61.07
N ALA A 390 -44.70 12.33 -61.73
CA ALA A 390 -44.94 11.41 -62.85
C ALA A 390 -44.10 11.79 -64.07
N SER A 391 -44.03 13.08 -64.39
CA SER A 391 -43.21 13.61 -65.49
C SER A 391 -41.70 13.47 -65.25
N LEU A 392 -41.24 13.55 -64.00
CA LEU A 392 -39.84 13.42 -63.63
C LEU A 392 -39.39 11.97 -63.37
N TYR A 393 -40.25 11.14 -62.79
CA TYR A 393 -39.87 9.85 -62.21
C TYR A 393 -40.77 8.67 -62.61
N GLY A 394 -41.92 8.91 -63.26
CA GLY A 394 -42.90 7.86 -63.56
C GLY A 394 -42.37 6.71 -64.41
N GLY A 395 -41.46 7.01 -65.35
CA GLY A 395 -40.77 6.01 -66.17
C GLY A 395 -39.68 5.20 -65.44
N LEU A 396 -39.31 5.56 -64.21
CA LEU A 396 -38.30 4.86 -63.39
C LEU A 396 -38.92 3.88 -62.37
N VAL A 397 -40.23 3.97 -62.13
CA VAL A 397 -40.94 3.12 -61.18
C VAL A 397 -41.19 1.75 -61.80
N THR A 398 -40.57 0.71 -61.24
CA THR A 398 -40.81 -0.66 -61.69
C THR A 398 -42.16 -1.16 -61.20
N ARG A 399 -43.02 -1.64 -62.11
CA ARG A 399 -44.29 -2.27 -61.74
C ARG A 399 -44.03 -3.53 -60.92
N GLN A 400 -44.49 -3.53 -59.67
CA GLN A 400 -44.28 -4.65 -58.75
C GLN A 400 -45.45 -4.76 -57.76
N GLU A 401 -45.76 -5.97 -57.34
CA GLU A 401 -46.83 -6.26 -56.38
C GLU A 401 -46.23 -6.61 -55.02
N TYR A 402 -46.74 -5.96 -53.97
CA TYR A 402 -46.31 -6.17 -52.58
C TYR A 402 -47.48 -6.63 -51.72
N THR A 403 -47.22 -7.52 -50.76
CA THR A 403 -48.16 -7.68 -49.65
C THR A 403 -48.17 -6.40 -48.80
N PRO A 404 -49.30 -6.06 -48.14
CA PRO A 404 -49.42 -4.79 -47.43
C PRO A 404 -48.29 -4.51 -46.41
N ASP A 405 -47.93 -5.46 -45.53
CA ASP A 405 -46.81 -5.21 -44.60
C ASP A 405 -45.44 -5.14 -45.30
N ALA A 406 -45.24 -5.90 -46.39
CA ALA A 406 -43.97 -5.88 -47.13
C ALA A 406 -43.72 -4.54 -47.82
N VAL A 407 -44.75 -3.83 -48.32
CA VAL A 407 -44.52 -2.52 -48.95
C VAL A 407 -43.94 -1.53 -47.94
N LEU A 408 -44.45 -1.52 -46.70
CA LEU A 408 -44.02 -0.61 -45.65
C LEU A 408 -42.58 -0.91 -45.18
N THR A 409 -42.22 -2.18 -44.98
CA THR A 409 -40.84 -2.57 -44.65
C THR A 409 -39.86 -2.26 -45.78
N GLU A 410 -40.26 -2.45 -47.04
CA GLU A 410 -39.41 -2.12 -48.18
C GLU A 410 -39.31 -0.61 -48.45
N MET A 411 -40.28 0.19 -47.97
CA MET A 411 -40.19 1.66 -47.97
C MET A 411 -39.15 2.14 -46.95
N GLU A 412 -39.18 1.65 -45.71
CA GLU A 412 -38.17 2.00 -44.69
C GLU A 412 -36.73 1.72 -45.17
N LYS A 413 -36.48 0.54 -45.77
CA LYS A 413 -35.18 0.22 -46.38
C LYS A 413 -34.80 1.16 -47.52
N LEU A 414 -35.74 1.50 -48.40
CA LEU A 414 -35.49 2.44 -49.50
C LEU A 414 -35.18 3.85 -48.97
N PHE A 415 -35.85 4.31 -47.91
CA PHE A 415 -35.55 5.58 -47.27
C PHE A 415 -34.10 5.64 -46.80
N ASP A 416 -33.64 4.65 -46.04
CA ASP A 416 -32.28 4.63 -45.49
C ASP A 416 -31.20 4.61 -46.59
N VAL A 417 -31.39 3.76 -47.61
CA VAL A 417 -30.44 3.65 -48.74
C VAL A 417 -30.41 4.94 -49.57
N THR A 418 -31.58 5.53 -49.85
CA THR A 418 -31.71 6.76 -50.63
C THR A 418 -31.13 7.95 -49.88
N ASN A 419 -31.52 8.13 -48.61
CA ASN A 419 -31.04 9.22 -47.76
C ASN A 419 -29.52 9.20 -47.63
N ARG A 420 -28.93 8.02 -47.35
CA ARG A 420 -27.48 7.86 -47.24
C ARG A 420 -26.78 8.18 -48.57
N ALA A 421 -27.28 7.65 -49.69
CA ALA A 421 -26.65 7.89 -50.99
C ALA A 421 -26.67 9.36 -51.40
N LEU A 422 -27.77 10.08 -51.15
CA LEU A 422 -27.89 11.51 -51.45
C LEU A 422 -27.07 12.39 -50.48
N ALA A 423 -27.04 12.05 -49.19
CA ALA A 423 -26.20 12.72 -48.20
C ALA A 423 -24.71 12.64 -48.56
N GLU A 424 -24.21 11.44 -48.88
CA GLU A 424 -22.80 11.22 -49.23
C GLU A 424 -22.39 11.95 -50.51
N ILE A 425 -23.26 11.96 -51.54
CA ILE A 425 -23.00 12.73 -52.78
C ILE A 425 -22.96 14.23 -52.50
N LYS A 426 -23.92 14.77 -51.73
CA LYS A 426 -23.96 16.19 -51.40
C LYS A 426 -22.75 16.61 -50.55
N GLN A 427 -22.41 15.81 -49.52
CA GLN A 427 -21.27 16.09 -48.66
C GLN A 427 -19.96 16.11 -49.45
N ALA A 428 -19.75 15.17 -50.38
CA ALA A 428 -18.56 15.17 -51.21
C ALA A 428 -18.52 16.35 -52.20
N PHE A 429 -19.68 16.79 -52.70
CA PHE A 429 -19.77 17.98 -53.56
C PHE A 429 -19.42 19.27 -52.80
N ASP A 430 -20.02 19.49 -51.62
CA ASP A 430 -19.71 20.63 -50.76
C ASP A 430 -18.26 20.59 -50.28
N GLY A 431 -17.76 19.40 -49.88
CA GLY A 431 -16.41 19.17 -49.39
C GLY A 431 -15.34 19.43 -50.46
N ALA A 432 -15.47 18.83 -51.65
CA ALA A 432 -14.50 19.03 -52.72
C ALA A 432 -14.41 20.51 -53.17
N ALA A 433 -15.52 21.25 -53.08
CA ALA A 433 -15.55 22.69 -53.31
C ALA A 433 -14.82 23.48 -52.21
N GLN A 434 -14.88 23.05 -50.95
CA GLN A 434 -14.12 23.65 -49.84
C GLN A 434 -12.62 23.34 -49.97
N ASN A 435 -12.22 22.07 -50.11
CA ASN A 435 -10.82 21.68 -50.27
C ASN A 435 -10.16 22.38 -51.48
N LYS A 436 -10.92 22.68 -52.54
CA LYS A 436 -10.42 23.53 -53.64
C LYS A 436 -9.92 24.89 -53.14
N LEU A 437 -10.72 25.60 -52.33
CA LEU A 437 -10.36 26.92 -51.80
C LEU A 437 -9.12 26.82 -50.90
N ASP A 438 -9.06 25.80 -50.06
CA ASP A 438 -7.95 25.58 -49.13
C ASP A 438 -6.65 25.23 -49.87
N ILE A 439 -6.72 24.38 -50.90
CA ILE A 439 -5.59 24.06 -51.80
C ILE A 439 -5.16 25.30 -52.62
N GLU A 440 -6.08 26.15 -53.06
CA GLU A 440 -5.75 27.41 -53.75
C GLU A 440 -5.07 28.42 -52.81
N ALA A 441 -5.50 28.50 -51.55
CA ALA A 441 -4.85 29.32 -50.52
C ALA A 441 -3.45 28.80 -50.15
N LEU A 442 -3.29 27.47 -49.99
CA LEU A 442 -2.00 26.84 -49.69
C LEU A 442 -0.99 26.99 -50.85
N ASP A 443 -1.42 26.80 -52.09
CA ASP A 443 -0.60 27.00 -53.29
C ASP A 443 -0.09 28.45 -53.41
N THR A 444 -0.97 29.41 -53.11
CA THR A 444 -0.62 30.84 -53.01
C THR A 444 0.40 31.09 -51.89
N ALA A 445 0.22 30.47 -50.72
CA ALA A 445 1.14 30.59 -49.60
C ALA A 445 2.53 30.00 -49.89
N ILE A 446 2.61 28.83 -50.53
CA ILE A 446 3.89 28.23 -50.97
C ILE A 446 4.59 29.14 -51.99
N THR A 447 3.82 29.73 -52.91
CA THR A 447 4.37 30.70 -53.89
C THR A 447 4.89 31.97 -53.23
N GLY A 448 4.34 32.37 -52.08
CA GLY A 448 4.93 33.39 -51.20
C GLY A 448 6.25 32.93 -50.59
N ILE A 449 6.23 31.79 -49.88
CA ILE A 449 7.37 31.24 -49.14
C ILE A 449 8.58 30.96 -50.04
N LYS A 450 8.39 30.65 -51.32
CA LYS A 450 9.50 30.56 -52.30
C LYS A 450 10.42 31.78 -52.28
N LYS A 451 9.84 32.98 -52.20
CA LYS A 451 10.60 34.24 -52.16
C LYS A 451 11.36 34.41 -50.84
N ASP A 452 10.75 34.02 -49.73
CA ASP A 452 11.38 34.06 -48.41
C ASP A 452 12.54 33.04 -48.31
N LEU A 453 12.37 31.89 -48.95
CA LEU A 453 13.36 30.84 -49.06
C LEU A 453 14.57 31.29 -49.90
N GLU A 454 14.33 31.88 -51.08
CA GLU A 454 15.36 32.54 -51.90
C GLU A 454 16.07 33.68 -51.12
N ALA A 455 15.32 34.50 -50.38
CA ALA A 455 15.87 35.60 -49.58
C ALA A 455 16.76 35.13 -48.42
N THR A 456 16.62 33.88 -47.96
CA THR A 456 17.54 33.24 -47.00
C THR A 456 18.70 32.47 -47.64
N GLY A 457 18.81 32.50 -48.98
CA GLY A 457 19.89 31.86 -49.74
C GLY A 457 19.70 30.34 -49.91
N LEU A 458 18.48 29.84 -49.76
CA LEU A 458 18.11 28.46 -50.10
C LEU A 458 17.52 28.41 -51.52
N SER A 459 17.46 27.21 -52.13
CA SER A 459 16.74 27.00 -53.39
C SER A 459 15.46 26.19 -53.18
N PHE A 460 14.43 26.46 -54.00
CA PHE A 460 13.22 25.64 -54.06
C PHE A 460 13.44 24.30 -54.80
N ASP A 461 14.52 24.14 -55.55
CA ASP A 461 14.77 22.97 -56.42
C ASP A 461 14.57 21.60 -55.72
N PRO A 462 15.05 21.35 -54.48
CA PRO A 462 14.83 20.07 -53.79
C PRO A 462 13.35 19.73 -53.55
N TYR A 463 12.47 20.74 -53.58
CA TYR A 463 11.03 20.61 -53.37
C TYR A 463 10.23 20.63 -54.69
N ALA A 464 10.89 20.89 -55.83
CA ALA A 464 10.24 21.17 -57.10
C ALA A 464 9.42 19.99 -57.64
N ASP A 465 9.94 18.77 -57.57
CA ASP A 465 9.25 17.55 -58.01
C ASP A 465 8.00 17.29 -57.16
N ARG A 466 8.11 17.41 -55.83
CA ARG A 466 6.99 17.26 -54.89
C ARG A 466 5.90 18.28 -55.18
N TYR A 467 6.26 19.56 -55.31
CA TYR A 467 5.33 20.63 -55.65
C TYR A 467 4.67 20.42 -57.01
N THR A 468 5.42 19.94 -58.01
CA THR A 468 4.90 19.62 -59.34
C THR A 468 3.89 18.46 -59.28
N GLY A 469 4.17 17.42 -58.49
CA GLY A 469 3.22 16.33 -58.22
C GLY A 469 1.94 16.83 -57.55
N LEU A 470 2.04 17.76 -56.60
CA LEU A 470 0.88 18.39 -55.94
C LEU A 470 0.06 19.26 -56.91
N LEU A 471 0.69 20.00 -57.81
CA LEU A 471 0.00 20.74 -58.89
C LEU A 471 -0.68 19.81 -59.89
N GLN A 472 -0.08 18.65 -60.21
CA GLN A 472 -0.71 17.63 -61.03
C GLN A 472 -1.92 17.00 -60.33
N GLY A 473 -1.81 16.68 -59.04
CA GLY A 473 -2.94 16.22 -58.21
C GLY A 473 -4.06 17.25 -58.12
N LYS A 474 -3.71 18.53 -57.92
CA LYS A 474 -4.64 19.67 -57.97
C LYS A 474 -5.41 19.71 -59.29
N LYS A 475 -4.71 19.64 -60.41
CA LYS A 475 -5.32 19.59 -61.75
C LYS A 475 -6.21 18.35 -61.94
N ALA A 476 -5.79 17.20 -61.42
CA ALA A 476 -6.52 15.94 -61.56
C ALA A 476 -7.87 15.97 -60.82
N PHE A 477 -7.91 16.41 -59.55
CA PHE A 477 -9.19 16.50 -58.83
C PHE A 477 -10.08 17.63 -59.41
N LEU A 478 -9.52 18.78 -59.79
CA LEU A 478 -10.28 19.87 -60.41
C LEU A 478 -10.94 19.44 -61.73
N ALA A 479 -10.30 18.58 -62.52
CA ALA A 479 -10.87 18.05 -63.75
C ALA A 479 -12.09 17.15 -63.53
N ILE A 480 -12.26 16.60 -62.32
CA ILE A 480 -13.41 15.75 -61.95
C ILE A 480 -14.34 16.38 -60.92
N LEU A 481 -14.03 17.56 -60.36
CA LEU A 481 -14.77 18.23 -59.28
C LEU A 481 -16.30 18.21 -59.48
N ASP A 482 -16.77 18.79 -60.60
CA ASP A 482 -18.21 18.93 -60.87
C ASP A 482 -18.84 17.63 -61.43
N SER A 483 -18.03 16.70 -61.94
CA SER A 483 -18.52 15.49 -62.64
C SER A 483 -18.41 14.21 -61.84
N ASN A 484 -17.52 14.11 -60.86
CA ASN A 484 -17.40 12.96 -59.98
C ASN A 484 -16.97 13.40 -58.57
N PRO A 485 -17.79 14.20 -57.87
CA PRO A 485 -17.48 14.79 -56.57
C PRO A 485 -17.04 13.77 -55.50
N LEU A 486 -17.56 12.54 -55.51
CA LEU A 486 -17.14 11.48 -54.56
C LEU A 486 -15.64 11.17 -54.64
N ASP A 487 -15.13 10.97 -55.86
CA ASP A 487 -13.72 10.65 -56.07
C ASP A 487 -12.87 11.94 -56.05
N ALA A 488 -13.45 13.09 -56.42
CA ALA A 488 -12.81 14.39 -56.33
C ALA A 488 -12.50 14.80 -54.87
N PHE A 489 -13.45 14.63 -53.96
CA PHE A 489 -13.30 14.98 -52.54
C PHE A 489 -12.17 14.18 -51.87
N LYS A 490 -12.17 12.85 -52.08
CA LYS A 490 -11.10 11.99 -51.56
C LYS A 490 -9.73 12.36 -52.17
N GLY A 491 -9.69 12.66 -53.47
CA GLY A 491 -8.47 13.11 -54.14
C GLY A 491 -7.96 14.46 -53.61
N SER A 492 -8.85 15.39 -53.28
CA SER A 492 -8.45 16.70 -52.75
C SER A 492 -7.89 16.61 -51.33
N GLU A 493 -8.43 15.75 -50.45
CA GLU A 493 -7.90 15.58 -49.08
C GLU A 493 -6.43 15.14 -49.04
N GLU A 494 -5.98 14.32 -50.00
CA GLU A 494 -4.58 13.87 -50.10
C GLU A 494 -3.67 14.99 -50.64
N VAL A 495 -4.15 15.74 -51.64
CA VAL A 495 -3.44 16.88 -52.21
C VAL A 495 -3.25 17.98 -51.18
N GLU A 496 -4.31 18.34 -50.43
CA GLU A 496 -4.29 19.35 -49.37
C GLU A 496 -3.25 19.07 -48.29
N ARG A 497 -3.29 17.89 -47.67
CA ARG A 497 -2.27 17.45 -46.69
C ARG A 497 -0.86 17.48 -47.27
N GLY A 498 -0.71 17.17 -48.55
CA GLY A 498 0.55 17.27 -49.27
C GLY A 498 1.09 18.70 -49.38
N PHE A 499 0.21 19.67 -49.70
CA PHE A 499 0.49 21.11 -49.69
C PHE A 499 0.81 21.63 -48.29
N GLU A 500 0.05 21.23 -47.25
CA GLU A 500 0.30 21.63 -45.86
C GLU A 500 1.68 21.19 -45.36
N SER A 501 2.04 19.91 -45.56
CA SER A 501 3.34 19.40 -45.14
C SER A 501 4.48 20.05 -45.93
N LEU A 502 4.33 20.27 -47.23
CA LEU A 502 5.35 21.00 -48.01
C LEU A 502 5.52 22.44 -47.48
N LYS A 503 4.43 23.14 -47.16
CA LYS A 503 4.47 24.47 -46.53
C LYS A 503 5.20 24.43 -45.18
N ALA A 504 5.02 23.39 -44.38
CA ALA A 504 5.73 23.24 -43.11
C ALA A 504 7.24 23.03 -43.31
N ASP A 505 7.63 22.15 -44.22
CA ASP A 505 9.04 21.84 -44.52
C ASP A 505 9.81 23.09 -45.01
N LEU A 506 9.20 23.88 -45.91
CA LEU A 506 9.80 25.13 -46.41
C LEU A 506 10.04 26.16 -45.30
N ASN A 507 9.08 26.33 -44.39
CA ASN A 507 9.22 27.23 -43.24
C ASN A 507 10.28 26.72 -42.25
N ARG A 508 10.38 25.40 -42.05
CA ARG A 508 11.41 24.78 -41.21
C ARG A 508 12.80 24.99 -41.80
N ALA A 509 12.98 24.83 -43.12
CA ALA A 509 14.24 25.08 -43.81
C ALA A 509 14.72 26.53 -43.61
N ILE A 510 13.83 27.51 -43.76
CA ILE A 510 14.09 28.93 -43.49
C ILE A 510 14.55 29.15 -42.04
N ALA A 511 13.86 28.55 -41.06
CA ALA A 511 14.21 28.68 -39.64
C ALA A 511 15.58 28.05 -39.31
N ILE A 512 15.90 26.87 -39.87
CA ILE A 512 17.21 26.22 -39.73
C ILE A 512 18.30 27.12 -40.31
N GLN A 513 18.14 27.61 -41.53
CA GLN A 513 19.10 28.48 -42.20
C GLN A 513 19.37 29.77 -41.41
N GLN A 514 18.34 30.40 -40.84
CA GLN A 514 18.47 31.57 -39.97
C GLN A 514 19.21 31.25 -38.65
N SER A 515 19.02 30.05 -38.09
CA SER A 515 19.65 29.65 -36.83
C SER A 515 21.17 29.50 -36.91
N PHE A 516 21.74 29.26 -38.10
CA PHE A 516 23.18 29.08 -38.28
C PHE A 516 24.02 30.29 -37.83
N ALA A 517 23.50 31.52 -37.88
CA ALA A 517 24.21 32.71 -37.38
C ALA A 517 24.45 32.67 -35.86
N ALA A 518 23.56 32.03 -35.10
CA ALA A 518 23.75 31.81 -33.66
C ALA A 518 24.83 30.76 -33.40
N THR A 519 24.83 29.68 -34.19
CA THR A 519 25.86 28.62 -34.14
C THR A 519 27.25 29.18 -34.51
N GLU A 520 27.35 30.00 -35.57
CA GLU A 520 28.59 30.73 -35.92
C GLU A 520 29.07 31.64 -34.80
N THR A 521 28.14 32.31 -34.10
CA THR A 521 28.47 33.13 -32.93
C THR A 521 29.01 32.28 -31.77
N ALA A 522 28.50 31.07 -31.57
CA ALA A 522 29.00 30.14 -30.56
C ALA A 522 30.42 29.63 -30.90
N ILE A 523 30.65 29.21 -32.14
CA ILE A 523 31.98 28.81 -32.65
C ILE A 523 32.96 29.99 -32.56
N GLY A 524 32.52 31.19 -32.92
CA GLY A 524 33.30 32.42 -32.82
C GLY A 524 33.71 32.75 -31.38
N LYS A 525 32.82 32.56 -30.39
CA LYS A 525 33.14 32.67 -28.97
C LYS A 525 34.17 31.63 -28.52
N ALA A 526 34.05 30.38 -28.95
CA ALA A 526 35.00 29.33 -28.64
C ALA A 526 36.41 29.67 -29.17
N LYS A 527 36.51 30.02 -30.46
CA LYS A 527 37.76 30.48 -31.09
C LYS A 527 38.33 31.74 -30.42
N ALA A 528 37.48 32.71 -30.07
CA ALA A 528 37.90 33.91 -29.34
C ALA A 528 38.46 33.55 -27.95
N ARG A 529 37.85 32.61 -27.22
CA ARG A 529 38.33 32.16 -25.90
C ARG A 529 39.67 31.43 -25.98
N VAL A 530 39.87 30.57 -26.99
CA VAL A 530 41.16 29.92 -27.26
C VAL A 530 42.23 30.98 -27.52
N ASN A 531 41.95 31.96 -28.38
CA ASN A 531 42.89 33.05 -28.71
C ASN A 531 43.17 34.00 -27.54
N GLU A 532 42.17 34.33 -26.72
CA GLU A 532 42.31 35.11 -25.49
C GLU A 532 43.33 34.46 -24.54
N VAL A 533 43.17 33.16 -24.27
CA VAL A 533 44.10 32.42 -23.40
C VAL A 533 45.47 32.27 -24.06
N ARG A 534 45.57 32.03 -25.37
CA ARG A 534 46.84 32.03 -26.12
C ARG A 534 47.57 33.38 -26.15
N SER A 535 46.86 34.49 -25.96
CA SER A 535 47.47 35.82 -25.83
C SER A 535 47.88 36.16 -24.39
N THR A 536 47.39 35.39 -23.41
CA THR A 536 47.73 35.55 -21.99
C THR A 536 49.10 34.94 -21.69
N PRO A 537 49.99 35.61 -20.93
CA PRO A 537 51.24 35.01 -20.46
C PRO A 537 50.95 33.77 -19.61
N ALA A 538 51.67 32.66 -19.85
CA ALA A 538 51.50 31.44 -19.07
C ALA A 538 52.00 31.60 -17.62
N ASP A 539 52.95 32.51 -17.38
CA ASP A 539 53.53 32.84 -16.07
C ASP A 539 54.04 31.60 -15.29
N TYR A 540 55.28 31.20 -15.55
CA TYR A 540 55.90 30.02 -14.95
C TYR A 540 56.15 30.23 -13.45
N ARG A 541 55.38 29.55 -12.61
CA ARG A 541 55.56 29.51 -11.15
C ARG A 541 55.61 28.07 -10.63
N TYR A 542 56.60 27.29 -11.09
CA TYR A 542 56.81 25.96 -10.52
C TYR A 542 57.31 26.10 -9.07
N PRO A 543 56.57 25.67 -8.02
CA PRO A 543 56.73 26.21 -6.66
C PRO A 543 58.02 25.86 -5.88
N VAL A 544 58.96 25.15 -6.51
CA VAL A 544 60.11 24.51 -5.83
C VAL A 544 61.45 25.15 -6.21
N GLU A 545 61.47 26.07 -7.18
CA GLU A 545 62.70 26.79 -7.53
C GLU A 545 62.91 28.00 -6.61
N LYS A 546 64.09 28.07 -5.97
CA LYS A 546 64.47 29.20 -5.11
C LYS A 546 64.80 30.47 -5.89
N ASP A 547 65.26 30.32 -7.14
CA ASP A 547 65.50 31.39 -8.10
C ASP A 547 65.01 30.90 -9.47
N PRO A 548 63.75 31.16 -9.86
CA PRO A 548 63.29 30.81 -11.20
C PRO A 548 64.07 31.65 -12.21
N THR A 549 64.80 30.99 -13.11
CA THR A 549 65.53 31.69 -14.17
C THR A 549 64.51 32.46 -15.01
N PRO A 550 64.70 33.76 -15.33
CA PRO A 550 63.74 34.52 -16.11
C PRO A 550 63.59 33.97 -17.53
N ARG A 551 62.69 33.00 -17.71
CA ARG A 551 62.26 32.55 -19.04
C ARG A 551 61.53 33.70 -19.70
N ALA A 552 61.73 33.88 -21.01
CA ALA A 552 60.98 34.86 -21.80
C ALA A 552 59.46 34.67 -21.57
N ARG A 553 58.65 35.71 -21.77
CA ARG A 553 57.18 35.61 -21.63
C ARG A 553 56.61 34.65 -22.68
N ILE A 554 56.53 33.37 -22.35
CA ILE A 554 55.83 32.36 -23.16
C ILE A 554 54.34 32.45 -22.81
N THR A 555 53.49 32.54 -23.83
CA THR A 555 52.04 32.47 -23.66
C THR A 555 51.55 31.02 -23.66
N PHE A 556 50.26 30.80 -23.44
CA PHE A 556 49.69 29.45 -23.53
C PHE A 556 49.74 28.89 -24.95
N CYS A 557 50.20 27.65 -25.10
CA CYS A 557 50.22 26.93 -26.38
C CYS A 557 48.85 26.29 -26.70
N LEU A 558 48.23 25.65 -25.69
CA LEU A 558 46.97 24.90 -25.81
C LEU A 558 47.02 23.84 -26.94
N ALA A 559 48.07 23.02 -26.96
CA ALA A 559 48.29 21.99 -27.98
C ALA A 559 48.70 20.63 -27.36
N GLU A 560 48.31 20.36 -26.11
CA GLU A 560 48.62 19.07 -25.49
C GLU A 560 47.75 17.95 -26.07
N GLU A 561 48.35 16.77 -26.22
CA GLU A 561 47.69 15.55 -26.70
C GLU A 561 46.50 15.19 -25.81
N GLY A 562 45.31 15.04 -26.41
CA GLY A 562 44.04 14.85 -25.68
C GLY A 562 43.49 16.11 -25.01
N GLY A 563 44.12 17.27 -25.21
CA GLY A 563 43.74 18.56 -24.63
C GLY A 563 43.88 19.75 -25.60
N ASN A 564 43.79 19.54 -26.90
CA ASN A 564 43.88 20.62 -27.89
C ASN A 564 42.47 21.13 -28.27
N PRO A 565 42.04 22.33 -27.84
CA PRO A 565 40.75 22.89 -28.21
C PRO A 565 40.60 23.24 -29.69
N ASP A 566 41.70 23.35 -30.47
CA ASP A 566 41.61 23.63 -31.91
C ASP A 566 40.86 22.51 -32.65
N THR A 567 41.10 21.26 -32.27
CA THR A 567 40.44 20.08 -32.87
C THR A 567 38.93 20.20 -32.74
N LEU A 568 38.44 20.50 -31.53
CA LEU A 568 37.04 20.73 -31.21
C LEU A 568 36.46 21.95 -31.96
N THR A 569 37.23 23.05 -32.15
CA THR A 569 36.76 24.17 -32.98
C THR A 569 36.72 23.86 -34.47
N GLY A 570 37.59 22.97 -34.97
CA GLY A 570 37.59 22.49 -36.35
C GLY A 570 36.44 21.50 -36.63
N GLU A 571 36.19 20.58 -35.69
CA GLU A 571 35.00 19.71 -35.69
C GLU A 571 33.72 20.56 -35.70
N ALA A 572 33.66 21.64 -34.91
CA ALA A 572 32.51 22.54 -34.90
C ALA A 572 32.28 23.25 -36.25
N ASP A 573 33.34 23.69 -36.94
CA ASP A 573 33.24 24.21 -38.31
C ASP A 573 32.77 23.14 -39.30
N GLU A 574 33.29 21.91 -39.18
CA GLU A 574 32.95 20.80 -40.09
C GLU A 574 31.47 20.40 -39.93
N HIS A 575 30.98 20.28 -38.70
CA HIS A 575 29.58 20.02 -38.38
C HIS A 575 28.67 21.16 -38.89
N LEU A 576 29.06 22.42 -38.73
CA LEU A 576 28.30 23.54 -39.29
C LEU A 576 28.27 23.50 -40.84
N ALA A 577 29.38 23.13 -41.49
CA ALA A 577 29.43 22.99 -42.94
C ALA A 577 28.53 21.84 -43.44
N LYS A 578 28.49 20.71 -42.72
CA LYS A 578 27.55 19.60 -42.98
C LYS A 578 26.09 20.05 -42.78
N ALA A 579 25.79 20.75 -41.70
CA ALA A 579 24.46 21.29 -41.42
C ALA A 579 23.95 22.22 -42.53
N ARG A 580 24.81 23.13 -43.00
CA ARG A 580 24.51 24.03 -44.13
C ARG A 580 24.23 23.24 -45.42
N LYS A 581 25.05 22.24 -45.73
CA LYS A 581 24.86 21.37 -46.91
C LYS A 581 23.56 20.56 -46.84
N ALA A 582 23.26 19.97 -45.69
CA ALA A 582 22.02 19.23 -45.44
C ALA A 582 20.79 20.13 -45.61
N CYS A 583 20.83 21.37 -45.10
CA CYS A 583 19.75 22.35 -45.26
C CYS A 583 19.51 22.71 -46.74
N LEU A 584 20.58 22.95 -47.51
CA LEU A 584 20.50 23.19 -48.96
C LEU A 584 19.94 22.00 -49.75
N ASN A 585 20.14 20.77 -49.26
CA ASN A 585 19.61 19.54 -49.84
C ASN A 585 18.17 19.21 -49.37
N ALA A 586 17.53 20.03 -48.53
CA ALA A 586 16.28 19.74 -47.83
C ALA A 586 16.30 18.53 -46.86
N GLU A 587 17.49 18.12 -46.41
CA GLU A 587 17.68 17.09 -45.38
C GLU A 587 17.50 17.69 -43.97
N LEU A 588 16.30 18.17 -43.64
CA LEU A 588 16.07 19.08 -42.50
C LEU A 588 16.44 18.49 -41.13
N ASP A 589 16.14 17.21 -40.88
CA ASP A 589 16.50 16.53 -39.63
C ASP A 589 18.02 16.39 -39.48
N ASN A 590 18.72 16.10 -40.60
CA ASN A 590 20.18 16.00 -40.65
C ASN A 590 20.82 17.38 -40.39
N ALA A 591 20.25 18.43 -40.98
CA ALA A 591 20.70 19.80 -40.78
C ALA A 591 20.59 20.27 -39.32
N GLU A 592 19.49 19.95 -38.63
CA GLU A 592 19.34 20.26 -37.20
C GLU A 592 20.27 19.44 -36.31
N SER A 593 20.48 18.16 -36.64
CA SER A 593 21.40 17.28 -35.90
C SER A 593 22.85 17.78 -35.99
N GLU A 594 23.35 17.99 -37.20
CA GLU A 594 24.71 18.50 -37.44
C GLU A 594 24.91 19.90 -36.83
N ARG A 595 23.88 20.77 -36.84
CA ARG A 595 23.93 22.07 -36.16
C ARG A 595 24.10 21.90 -34.64
N SER A 596 23.43 20.93 -34.03
CA SER A 596 23.56 20.66 -32.59
C SER A 596 24.94 20.12 -32.22
N GLU A 597 25.53 19.25 -33.03
CA GLU A 597 26.91 18.78 -32.81
C GLU A 597 27.94 19.91 -32.94
N ALA A 598 27.75 20.85 -33.88
CA ALA A 598 28.59 22.04 -33.98
C ALA A 598 28.56 22.89 -32.69
N GLU A 599 27.39 23.08 -32.09
CA GLU A 599 27.24 23.82 -30.83
C GLU A 599 27.87 23.09 -29.64
N LYS A 600 27.76 21.75 -29.58
CA LYS A 600 28.42 20.92 -28.55
C LYS A 600 29.94 20.98 -28.67
N ALA A 601 30.50 20.82 -29.87
CA ALA A 601 31.94 20.88 -30.11
C ALA A 601 32.52 22.26 -29.75
N ALA A 602 31.81 23.34 -30.10
CA ALA A 602 32.17 24.70 -29.70
C ALA A 602 32.20 24.89 -28.16
N GLN A 603 31.22 24.37 -27.43
CA GLN A 603 31.21 24.44 -25.96
C GLN A 603 32.32 23.57 -25.36
N ALA A 604 32.54 22.35 -25.87
CA ALA A 604 33.61 21.46 -25.42
C ALA A 604 35.00 22.10 -25.56
N ALA A 605 35.23 22.91 -26.61
CA ALA A 605 36.47 23.67 -26.77
C ALA A 605 36.68 24.70 -25.63
N ILE A 606 35.62 25.38 -25.18
CA ILE A 606 35.66 26.33 -24.06
C ILE A 606 35.96 25.59 -22.74
N ASP A 607 35.29 24.46 -22.51
CA ASP A 607 35.45 23.65 -21.30
C ASP A 607 36.84 22.99 -21.22
N MET A 608 37.42 22.64 -22.37
CA MET A 608 38.80 22.17 -22.48
C MET A 608 39.81 23.24 -22.06
N VAL A 609 39.64 24.49 -22.52
CA VAL A 609 40.46 25.62 -22.10
C VAL A 609 40.40 25.83 -20.59
N ALA A 610 39.20 25.76 -19.99
CA ALA A 610 39.04 25.86 -18.53
C ALA A 610 39.77 24.71 -17.80
N SER A 611 39.62 23.48 -18.29
CA SER A 611 40.24 22.27 -17.71
C SER A 611 41.78 22.35 -17.68
N ILE A 612 42.39 22.92 -18.72
CA ILE A 612 43.85 23.13 -18.80
C ILE A 612 44.32 24.17 -17.77
N LEU A 613 43.59 25.28 -17.63
CA LEU A 613 43.90 26.33 -16.65
C LEU A 613 43.77 25.83 -15.21
N ASP A 614 42.73 25.05 -14.91
CA ASP A 614 42.55 24.40 -13.61
C ASP A 614 43.64 23.35 -13.33
N ALA A 615 44.08 22.62 -14.36
CA ALA A 615 45.18 21.67 -14.23
C ALA A 615 46.51 22.36 -13.90
N LYS A 616 46.78 23.52 -14.50
CA LYS A 616 47.93 24.37 -14.12
C LYS A 616 47.85 24.79 -12.65
N LEU A 617 46.73 25.40 -12.24
CA LEU A 617 46.52 25.87 -10.86
C LEU A 617 46.58 24.73 -9.84
N PHE A 618 46.16 23.52 -10.20
CA PHE A 618 46.31 22.33 -9.37
C PHE A 618 47.78 21.99 -9.13
N VAL A 619 48.60 21.94 -10.19
CA VAL A 619 50.05 21.64 -10.06
C VAL A 619 50.75 22.70 -9.20
N GLU A 620 50.49 23.99 -9.45
CA GLU A 620 51.06 25.10 -8.66
C GLU A 620 50.69 25.02 -7.17
N LYS A 621 49.52 24.48 -6.81
CA LYS A 621 49.10 24.32 -5.41
C LYS A 621 49.59 23.03 -4.75
N GLN A 622 49.67 21.92 -5.50
CA GLN A 622 49.85 20.58 -4.94
C GLN A 622 51.30 20.09 -4.92
N VAL A 623 52.21 20.67 -5.72
CA VAL A 623 53.63 20.26 -5.71
C VAL A 623 54.28 20.45 -4.34
N VAL A 624 53.98 21.54 -3.61
CA VAL A 624 54.56 21.79 -2.27
C VAL A 624 54.08 20.76 -1.23
N PRO A 625 52.75 20.50 -1.05
CA PRO A 625 52.25 19.40 -0.23
C PRO A 625 52.86 18.03 -0.57
N VAL A 626 52.95 17.68 -1.87
CA VAL A 626 53.52 16.39 -2.31
C VAL A 626 55.01 16.28 -1.94
N THR A 627 55.79 17.35 -2.12
CA THR A 627 57.21 17.39 -1.73
C THR A 627 57.40 17.35 -0.20
N THR A 628 56.47 17.95 0.54
CA THR A 628 56.42 17.89 2.01
C THR A 628 56.16 16.47 2.49
N ASN A 629 55.21 15.78 1.86
CA ASN A 629 54.91 14.37 2.16
C ASN A 629 56.07 13.44 1.78
N LEU A 630 56.80 13.68 0.69
CA LEU A 630 58.02 12.92 0.38
C LEU A 630 59.08 13.09 1.48
N THR A 631 59.24 14.32 1.98
CA THR A 631 60.17 14.61 3.09
C THR A 631 59.74 13.89 4.37
N LYS A 632 58.43 13.86 4.66
CA LYS A 632 57.85 13.09 5.78
C LYS A 632 58.11 11.59 5.63
N LEU A 633 57.80 11.01 4.46
CA LEU A 633 58.05 9.60 4.16
C LEU A 633 59.52 9.22 4.41
N ARG A 634 60.45 10.03 3.87
CA ARG A 634 61.90 9.84 4.08
C ARG A 634 62.30 9.94 5.57
N GLY A 635 61.64 10.80 6.35
CA GLY A 635 61.85 10.91 7.80
C GLY A 635 61.31 9.73 8.62
N GLU A 636 60.28 9.03 8.15
CA GLU A 636 59.66 7.89 8.85
C GLU A 636 60.35 6.55 8.54
N LEU A 637 61.00 6.40 7.37
CA LEU A 637 61.69 5.17 6.97
C LEU A 637 62.71 4.60 8.00
N PRO A 638 63.56 5.41 8.68
CA PRO A 638 64.48 4.90 9.69
C PRO A 638 63.77 4.30 10.91
N ALA A 639 62.65 4.91 11.34
CA ALA A 639 61.84 4.42 12.44
C ALA A 639 61.14 3.10 12.07
N ALA A 640 60.56 3.02 10.86
CA ALA A 640 59.94 1.81 10.37
C ALA A 640 60.96 0.67 10.14
N THR A 641 62.17 0.98 9.67
CA THR A 641 63.29 0.03 9.57
C THR A 641 63.67 -0.55 10.93
N THR A 642 63.72 0.30 11.95
CA THR A 642 63.93 -0.12 13.35
C THR A 642 62.79 -1.02 13.83
N ALA A 643 61.54 -0.67 13.51
CA ALA A 643 60.37 -1.45 13.88
C ALA A 643 60.33 -2.84 13.20
N VAL A 644 60.63 -2.95 11.90
CA VAL A 644 60.75 -4.25 11.20
C VAL A 644 61.91 -5.08 11.77
N THR A 645 63.00 -4.45 12.17
CA THR A 645 64.12 -5.15 12.82
C THR A 645 63.70 -5.71 14.19
N GLN A 646 62.97 -4.93 14.99
CA GLN A 646 62.41 -5.38 16.27
C GLN A 646 61.35 -6.48 16.08
N LEU A 647 60.48 -6.38 15.06
CA LEU A 647 59.54 -7.44 14.69
C LEU A 647 60.27 -8.77 14.40
N LYS A 648 61.33 -8.73 13.58
CA LYS A 648 62.16 -9.89 13.24
C LYS A 648 62.95 -10.47 14.42
N ALA A 649 63.28 -9.67 15.42
CA ALA A 649 64.05 -10.08 16.59
C ALA A 649 63.18 -10.61 17.76
N GLU A 650 61.98 -10.05 17.97
CA GLU A 650 61.15 -10.33 19.15
C GLU A 650 59.97 -11.29 18.86
N PHE A 651 59.60 -11.51 17.59
CA PHE A 651 58.36 -12.19 17.20
C PHE A 651 58.57 -13.23 16.08
N LEU A 652 57.64 -14.19 15.96
CA LEU A 652 57.61 -15.13 14.83
C LEU A 652 57.09 -14.46 13.56
N ALA A 653 57.68 -14.76 12.39
CA ALA A 653 57.33 -14.17 11.10
C ALA A 653 55.84 -14.25 10.74
N LYS A 654 55.16 -15.36 11.09
CA LYS A 654 53.71 -15.54 10.88
C LYS A 654 52.85 -14.52 11.64
N ASN A 655 53.41 -13.81 12.62
CA ASN A 655 52.72 -12.80 13.41
C ASN A 655 52.89 -11.38 12.83
N PHE A 656 53.67 -11.18 11.77
CA PHE A 656 53.78 -9.90 11.05
C PHE A 656 53.86 -10.08 9.52
N PRO A 657 52.91 -10.82 8.89
CA PRO A 657 52.94 -11.08 7.46
C PRO A 657 52.81 -9.78 6.65
N GLY A 658 53.67 -9.57 5.67
CA GLY A 658 53.64 -8.40 4.79
C GLY A 658 54.29 -7.13 5.35
N GLU A 659 54.66 -7.07 6.63
CA GLU A 659 55.26 -5.86 7.22
C GLU A 659 56.65 -5.51 6.64
N PRO A 660 57.57 -6.46 6.36
CA PRO A 660 58.80 -6.18 5.63
C PRO A 660 58.54 -5.68 4.20
N GLU A 661 57.58 -6.28 3.49
CA GLU A 661 57.25 -5.95 2.10
C GLU A 661 56.63 -4.55 1.98
N LYS A 662 55.91 -4.09 3.02
CA LYS A 662 55.44 -2.68 3.15
C LYS A 662 56.61 -1.70 3.19
N LEU A 663 57.64 -1.99 4.00
CA LEU A 663 58.85 -1.17 4.10
C LEU A 663 59.63 -1.15 2.78
N ASP A 664 59.80 -2.30 2.12
CA ASP A 664 60.46 -2.39 0.81
C ASP A 664 59.69 -1.60 -0.27
N GLY A 665 58.36 -1.62 -0.23
CA GLY A 665 57.50 -0.79 -1.08
C GLY A 665 57.67 0.70 -0.82
N ALA A 666 57.70 1.11 0.44
CA ALA A 666 57.88 2.50 0.85
C ALA A 666 59.27 3.06 0.46
N ASN A 667 60.34 2.26 0.60
CA ASN A 667 61.68 2.60 0.12
C ASN A 667 61.68 2.84 -1.40
N LYS A 668 61.13 1.90 -2.19
CA LYS A 668 61.03 2.04 -3.66
C LYS A 668 60.27 3.30 -4.09
N VAL A 669 59.20 3.66 -3.39
CA VAL A 669 58.48 4.93 -3.64
C VAL A 669 59.36 6.13 -3.29
N ALA A 670 60.02 6.14 -2.13
CA ALA A 670 60.90 7.23 -1.73
C ALA A 670 62.10 7.43 -2.68
N ASP A 671 62.64 6.35 -3.25
CA ASP A 671 63.76 6.40 -4.20
C ASP A 671 63.32 6.86 -5.61
N SER A 672 62.18 6.37 -6.10
CA SER A 672 61.68 6.70 -7.45
C SER A 672 60.98 8.07 -7.55
N THR A 673 60.46 8.60 -6.44
CA THR A 673 59.62 9.80 -6.47
C THR A 673 60.30 11.02 -7.07
N ASP A 674 61.60 11.27 -6.82
CA ASP A 674 62.29 12.45 -7.38
C ASP A 674 62.32 12.40 -8.92
N ALA A 675 62.45 11.21 -9.51
CA ALA A 675 62.38 11.02 -10.96
C ALA A 675 60.96 11.23 -11.51
N GLU A 676 59.92 10.81 -10.77
CA GLU A 676 58.53 11.07 -11.17
C GLU A 676 58.15 12.56 -11.03
N LEU A 677 58.62 13.24 -9.97
CA LEU A 677 58.44 14.69 -9.81
C LEU A 677 59.20 15.48 -10.90
N ALA A 678 60.35 14.98 -11.37
CA ALA A 678 61.02 15.54 -12.55
C ALA A 678 60.18 15.40 -13.84
N LYS A 679 59.42 14.31 -14.00
CA LYS A 679 58.45 14.17 -15.11
C LYS A 679 57.26 15.12 -14.96
N VAL A 680 56.74 15.32 -13.75
CA VAL A 680 55.70 16.34 -13.47
C VAL A 680 56.19 17.73 -13.87
N LYS A 681 57.40 18.11 -13.41
CA LYS A 681 58.04 19.38 -13.75
C LYS A 681 58.21 19.54 -15.25
N LYS A 682 58.75 18.52 -15.93
CA LYS A 682 58.92 18.55 -17.39
C LYS A 682 57.58 18.72 -18.12
N ALA A 683 56.56 17.94 -17.78
CA ALA A 683 55.24 18.08 -18.38
C ALA A 683 54.63 19.47 -18.14
N TYR A 684 54.85 20.07 -16.97
CA TYR A 684 54.43 21.43 -16.65
C TYR A 684 55.17 22.50 -17.47
N GLU A 685 56.49 22.34 -17.67
CA GLU A 685 57.31 23.23 -18.49
C GLU A 685 56.98 23.11 -19.99
N ASP A 686 56.69 21.90 -20.47
CA ASP A 686 56.21 21.60 -21.83
C ASP A 686 54.74 22.05 -22.03
N GLN A 687 54.12 22.74 -21.06
CA GLN A 687 52.72 23.18 -21.01
C GLN A 687 51.66 22.07 -21.18
N ARG A 688 52.02 20.82 -20.86
CA ARG A 688 51.12 19.66 -20.82
C ARG A 688 50.46 19.56 -19.44
N TYR A 689 49.62 20.54 -19.11
CA TYR A 689 49.10 20.73 -17.77
C TYR A 689 48.18 19.60 -17.30
N LEU A 690 47.35 19.03 -18.18
CA LEU A 690 46.52 17.85 -17.85
C LEU A 690 47.40 16.63 -17.55
N ALA A 691 48.45 16.40 -18.34
CA ALA A 691 49.42 15.33 -18.10
C ALA A 691 50.20 15.54 -16.78
N ALA A 692 50.65 16.77 -16.50
CA ALA A 692 51.34 17.12 -15.26
C ALA A 692 50.45 16.89 -14.01
N ARG A 693 49.17 17.30 -14.07
CA ARG A 693 48.18 17.03 -13.00
C ARG A 693 47.98 15.54 -12.76
N LYS A 694 47.84 14.73 -13.82
CA LYS A 694 47.68 13.27 -13.74
C LYS A 694 48.87 12.61 -13.05
N LEU A 695 50.09 12.96 -13.46
CA LEU A 695 51.33 12.47 -12.87
C LEU A 695 51.45 12.87 -11.39
N LEU A 696 51.22 14.15 -11.06
CA LEU A 696 51.33 14.66 -9.69
C LEU A 696 50.35 13.99 -8.72
N THR A 697 49.11 13.73 -9.18
CA THR A 697 48.09 13.03 -8.39
C THR A 697 48.52 11.60 -8.07
N ALA A 698 49.07 10.88 -9.06
CA ALA A 698 49.57 9.52 -8.87
C ALA A 698 50.77 9.49 -7.90
N VAL A 699 51.72 10.42 -8.04
CA VAL A 699 52.87 10.56 -7.13
C VAL A 699 52.43 10.85 -5.70
N GLY A 700 51.54 11.83 -5.50
CA GLY A 700 51.00 12.17 -4.18
C GLY A 700 50.29 11.00 -3.50
N GLY A 701 49.49 10.24 -4.27
CA GLY A 701 48.81 9.03 -3.78
C GLY A 701 49.79 7.93 -3.33
N ASN A 702 50.82 7.64 -4.14
CA ASN A 702 51.82 6.63 -3.82
C ASN A 702 52.62 6.96 -2.55
N ILE A 703 52.97 8.23 -2.36
CA ILE A 703 53.67 8.71 -1.15
C ILE A 703 52.77 8.54 0.09
N GLN A 704 51.52 9.01 0.03
CA GLN A 704 50.61 8.92 1.18
C GLN A 704 50.33 7.46 1.55
N GLN A 705 50.04 6.60 0.57
CA GLN A 705 49.85 5.16 0.81
C GLN A 705 51.11 4.50 1.44
N SER A 706 52.31 5.00 1.12
CA SER A 706 53.55 4.50 1.72
C SER A 706 53.70 4.95 3.17
N ILE A 707 53.40 6.21 3.49
CA ILE A 707 53.34 6.74 4.87
C ILE A 707 52.37 5.90 5.72
N ASP A 708 51.15 5.68 5.22
CA ASP A 708 50.12 4.93 5.95
C ASP A 708 50.58 3.48 6.25
N LYS A 709 51.25 2.83 5.28
CA LYS A 709 51.88 1.52 5.46
C LYS A 709 53.01 1.51 6.50
N LEU A 710 53.78 2.59 6.67
CA LEU A 710 54.77 2.68 7.74
C LEU A 710 54.11 2.77 9.12
N VAL A 711 52.99 3.50 9.23
CA VAL A 711 52.20 3.58 10.47
C VAL A 711 51.62 2.22 10.85
N GLU A 712 51.20 1.40 9.89
CA GLU A 712 50.76 0.02 10.14
C GLU A 712 51.85 -0.84 10.77
N ILE A 713 53.10 -0.76 10.29
CA ILE A 713 54.25 -1.50 10.85
C ILE A 713 54.45 -1.16 12.34
N HIS A 714 54.42 0.14 12.66
CA HIS A 714 54.54 0.61 14.05
C HIS A 714 53.39 0.14 14.93
N SER A 715 52.15 0.20 14.42
CA SER A 715 50.97 -0.29 15.11
C SER A 715 51.02 -1.81 15.35
N ARG A 716 51.55 -2.58 14.38
CA ARG A 716 51.70 -4.03 14.51
C ARG A 716 52.71 -4.40 15.59
N LEU A 717 53.87 -3.74 15.62
CA LEU A 717 54.88 -3.94 16.66
C LEU A 717 54.34 -3.59 18.06
N ALA A 718 53.65 -2.45 18.20
CA ALA A 718 53.03 -2.05 19.45
C ALA A 718 52.01 -3.10 19.94
N LYS A 719 51.14 -3.59 19.06
CA LYS A 719 50.13 -4.60 19.43
C LYS A 719 50.74 -5.94 19.82
N LEU A 720 51.81 -6.37 19.15
CA LEU A 720 52.49 -7.63 19.49
C LEU A 720 53.20 -7.55 20.85
N ARG A 721 53.78 -6.39 21.21
CA ARG A 721 54.33 -6.15 22.56
C ARG A 721 53.23 -6.15 23.63
N GLU A 722 52.10 -5.48 23.37
CA GLU A 722 50.93 -5.51 24.27
C GLU A 722 50.45 -6.94 24.53
N LEU A 723 50.35 -7.78 23.49
CA LEU A 723 49.95 -9.19 23.61
C LEU A 723 50.98 -10.03 24.40
N LYS A 724 52.28 -9.77 24.22
CA LYS A 724 53.37 -10.42 25.00
C LYS A 724 53.26 -10.09 26.49
N ASP A 725 53.04 -8.83 26.83
CA ASP A 725 52.86 -8.38 28.22
C ASP A 725 51.54 -8.87 28.84
N HIS A 726 50.47 -8.89 28.05
CA HIS A 726 49.16 -9.43 28.46
C HIS A 726 49.24 -10.92 28.78
N ALA A 727 49.76 -11.73 27.86
CA ALA A 727 49.91 -13.18 28.04
C ALA A 727 50.67 -13.50 29.34
N ARG A 728 51.78 -12.81 29.60
CA ARG A 728 52.57 -12.98 30.84
C ARG A 728 51.76 -12.62 32.10
N LYS A 729 51.10 -11.45 32.12
CA LYS A 729 50.26 -11.02 33.26
C LYS A 729 49.12 -12.00 33.55
N ILE A 730 48.44 -12.48 32.51
CA ILE A 730 47.31 -13.40 32.66
C ILE A 730 47.77 -14.79 33.13
N VAL A 731 48.93 -15.28 32.67
CA VAL A 731 49.51 -16.52 33.23
C VAL A 731 49.85 -16.37 34.71
N THR A 732 50.46 -15.25 35.14
CA THR A 732 50.72 -15.00 36.56
C THR A 732 49.43 -14.93 37.38
N ALA A 733 48.36 -14.31 36.85
CA ALA A 733 47.04 -14.30 37.49
C ALA A 733 46.43 -15.71 37.58
N ALA A 734 46.58 -16.53 36.54
CA ALA A 734 46.15 -17.92 36.51
C ALA A 734 46.96 -18.81 37.48
N GLU A 735 48.26 -18.58 37.65
CA GLU A 735 49.07 -19.25 38.69
C GLU A 735 48.58 -18.89 40.09
N GLY A 736 48.33 -17.60 40.37
CA GLY A 736 47.78 -17.14 41.64
C GLY A 736 46.42 -17.78 41.96
N LEU A 737 45.48 -17.72 41.01
CA LEU A 737 44.17 -18.36 41.17
C LEU A 737 44.28 -19.88 41.31
N ALA A 738 45.13 -20.54 40.53
CA ALA A 738 45.34 -21.98 40.64
C ALA A 738 45.90 -22.40 42.01
N SER A 739 46.71 -21.55 42.67
CA SER A 739 47.16 -21.77 44.04
C SER A 739 46.00 -21.66 45.03
N THR A 740 45.23 -20.56 44.98
CA THR A 740 44.04 -20.36 45.82
C THR A 740 43.00 -21.48 45.65
N LEU A 741 42.90 -22.05 44.46
CA LEU A 741 42.02 -23.18 44.16
C LEU A 741 42.46 -24.49 44.83
N VAL A 742 43.75 -24.70 45.14
CA VAL A 742 44.18 -25.84 45.97
C VAL A 742 43.55 -25.70 47.36
N ASP A 743 43.77 -24.56 48.01
CA ASP A 743 43.29 -24.30 49.37
C ASP A 743 41.75 -24.32 49.44
N LYS A 744 41.06 -23.80 48.41
CA LYS A 744 39.59 -23.88 48.28
C LYS A 744 39.11 -25.33 48.09
N LEU A 745 39.77 -26.15 47.27
CA LEU A 745 39.36 -27.55 47.07
C LEU A 745 39.59 -28.39 48.34
N ASP A 746 40.73 -28.22 49.00
CA ASP A 746 41.04 -28.97 50.23
C ASP A 746 40.08 -28.60 51.37
N SER A 747 39.81 -27.29 51.57
CA SER A 747 38.89 -26.79 52.60
C SER A 747 37.41 -27.08 52.33
N ASN A 748 37.02 -27.41 51.10
CA ASN A 748 35.65 -27.77 50.72
C ASN A 748 35.55 -29.21 50.17
N SER A 749 36.56 -30.05 50.46
CA SER A 749 36.74 -31.41 49.92
C SER A 749 35.59 -32.38 50.21
N PHE A 750 34.84 -32.18 51.30
CA PHE A 750 33.60 -32.91 51.56
C PHE A 750 32.48 -32.54 50.57
N THR A 751 32.41 -31.26 50.20
CA THR A 751 31.30 -30.65 49.42
C THR A 751 31.54 -30.54 47.92
N THR A 752 32.79 -30.52 47.43
CA THR A 752 33.06 -30.42 45.99
C THR A 752 32.80 -31.74 45.28
N SER A 753 32.29 -31.69 44.05
CA SER A 753 32.06 -32.91 43.27
C SER A 753 33.36 -33.44 42.65
N ALA A 754 33.38 -34.75 42.37
CA ALA A 754 34.45 -35.36 41.58
C ALA A 754 34.54 -34.81 40.13
N ALA A 755 33.54 -34.06 39.65
CA ALA A 755 33.61 -33.36 38.37
C ALA A 755 34.43 -32.06 38.50
N THR A 756 34.18 -31.27 39.54
CA THR A 756 34.94 -30.04 39.88
C THR A 756 36.42 -30.35 40.09
N ASP A 757 36.74 -31.40 40.86
CA ASP A 757 38.13 -31.85 41.07
C ASP A 757 38.84 -32.21 39.75
N ARG A 758 38.14 -32.93 38.86
CA ARG A 758 38.68 -33.33 37.54
C ARG A 758 38.88 -32.13 36.63
N ALA A 759 37.94 -31.18 36.61
CA ALA A 759 38.04 -29.96 35.82
C ALA A 759 39.27 -29.14 36.23
N TYR A 760 39.53 -29.02 37.54
CA TYR A 760 40.75 -28.40 38.05
C TYR A 760 42.02 -29.20 37.69
N ALA A 761 42.01 -30.51 37.87
CA ALA A 761 43.14 -31.37 37.54
C ALA A 761 43.54 -31.31 36.06
N GLN A 762 42.56 -31.13 35.15
CA GLN A 762 42.80 -30.92 33.72
C GLN A 762 43.50 -29.59 33.41
N GLN A 763 43.32 -28.54 34.22
CA GLN A 763 43.99 -27.25 34.00
C GLN A 763 45.45 -27.24 34.47
N LYS A 764 45.85 -28.10 35.42
CA LYS A 764 47.24 -28.18 35.91
C LYS A 764 48.30 -28.39 34.79
N PRO A 765 48.17 -29.37 33.87
CA PRO A 765 49.12 -29.51 32.76
C PRO A 765 49.06 -28.34 31.77
N VAL A 766 47.88 -27.74 31.56
CA VAL A 766 47.72 -26.56 30.68
C VAL A 766 48.46 -25.35 31.26
N LEU A 767 48.30 -25.06 32.56
CA LEU A 767 49.02 -24.00 33.26
C LEU A 767 50.54 -24.20 33.18
N LYS A 768 51.02 -25.43 33.40
CA LYS A 768 52.44 -25.74 33.27
C LYS A 768 52.97 -25.50 31.85
N ALA A 769 52.24 -25.95 30.84
CA ALA A 769 52.61 -25.73 29.44
C ALA A 769 52.59 -24.23 29.07
N GLN A 770 51.59 -23.50 29.56
CA GLN A 770 51.42 -22.08 29.25
C GLN A 770 52.50 -21.21 29.91
N ARG A 771 52.89 -21.52 31.15
CA ARG A 771 54.06 -20.93 31.81
C ARG A 771 55.33 -21.13 30.97
N GLN A 772 55.60 -22.38 30.56
CA GLN A 772 56.73 -22.71 29.70
C GLN A 772 56.69 -22.02 28.32
N ASP A 773 55.52 -21.61 27.83
CA ASP A 773 55.39 -20.87 26.57
C ASP A 773 55.67 -19.38 26.73
N VAL A 774 55.13 -18.73 27.78
CA VAL A 774 55.34 -17.29 28.03
C VAL A 774 56.73 -16.95 28.61
N ASP A 775 57.44 -17.95 29.14
CA ASP A 775 58.84 -17.86 29.56
C ASP A 775 59.82 -17.81 28.36
N LYS A 776 59.40 -18.20 27.14
CA LYS A 776 60.24 -18.09 25.94
C LYS A 776 60.46 -16.64 25.54
N ASP A 777 61.61 -16.34 24.94
CA ASP A 777 61.87 -15.01 24.36
C ASP A 777 61.01 -14.74 23.11
N ILE A 778 60.88 -15.78 22.27
CA ILE A 778 60.11 -15.79 21.02
C ILE A 778 59.15 -16.98 21.05
N THR A 779 57.85 -16.69 21.00
CA THR A 779 56.77 -17.67 20.75
C THR A 779 55.68 -17.03 19.89
N ASP A 780 54.60 -17.76 19.64
CA ASP A 780 53.39 -17.19 19.06
C ASP A 780 52.60 -16.41 20.14
N TRP A 781 53.00 -15.17 20.39
CA TRP A 781 52.37 -14.31 21.38
C TRP A 781 50.87 -14.03 21.14
N VAL A 782 50.36 -14.22 19.91
CA VAL A 782 48.92 -14.10 19.63
C VAL A 782 48.18 -15.32 20.16
N ALA A 783 48.68 -16.53 19.85
CA ALA A 783 48.12 -17.77 20.38
C ALA A 783 48.32 -17.89 21.91
N ALA A 784 49.47 -17.44 22.43
CA ALA A 784 49.78 -17.49 23.85
C ALA A 784 48.88 -16.56 24.68
N ALA A 785 48.54 -15.37 24.18
CA ALA A 785 47.56 -14.48 24.82
C ALA A 785 46.19 -15.17 24.92
N ALA A 786 45.68 -15.70 23.81
CA ALA A 786 44.38 -16.38 23.77
C ALA A 786 44.33 -17.65 24.65
N ALA A 787 45.42 -18.42 24.69
CA ALA A 787 45.53 -19.60 25.55
C ALA A 787 45.60 -19.23 27.04
N ALA A 788 46.27 -18.13 27.40
CA ALA A 788 46.30 -17.62 28.77
C ALA A 788 44.91 -17.15 29.23
N ASP A 789 44.18 -16.39 28.40
CA ASP A 789 42.81 -15.95 28.71
C ASP A 789 41.85 -17.14 28.89
N ALA A 790 41.93 -18.14 28.00
CA ALA A 790 41.12 -19.35 28.10
C ALA A 790 41.41 -20.17 29.38
N LEU A 791 42.68 -20.26 29.77
CA LEU A 791 43.11 -20.92 31.01
C LEU A 791 42.59 -20.19 32.26
N LEU A 792 42.71 -18.86 32.32
CA LEU A 792 42.20 -18.08 33.44
C LEU A 792 40.67 -18.22 33.56
N ALA A 793 39.94 -18.17 32.44
CA ALA A 793 38.50 -18.36 32.42
C ALA A 793 38.08 -19.78 32.88
N ALA A 794 38.84 -20.82 32.51
CA ALA A 794 38.60 -22.18 32.97
C ALA A 794 38.80 -22.33 34.49
N LEU A 795 39.88 -21.74 35.05
CA LEU A 795 40.11 -21.72 36.50
C LEU A 795 39.03 -20.93 37.25
N GLN A 796 38.60 -19.78 36.73
CA GLN A 796 37.46 -19.02 37.29
C GLN A 796 36.12 -19.78 37.22
N SER A 797 35.99 -20.73 36.29
CA SER A 797 34.81 -21.62 36.23
C SER A 797 34.86 -22.70 37.31
N VAL A 798 36.05 -23.23 37.62
CA VAL A 798 36.26 -24.13 38.77
C VAL A 798 35.95 -23.40 40.07
N GLU A 799 36.41 -22.16 40.24
CA GLU A 799 36.15 -21.38 41.45
C GLU A 799 34.64 -21.22 41.72
N ARG A 800 33.89 -20.83 40.68
CA ARG A 800 32.42 -20.69 40.77
C ARG A 800 31.73 -22.01 41.09
N ALA A 801 32.19 -23.13 40.54
CA ALA A 801 31.64 -24.45 40.84
C ALA A 801 31.83 -24.84 42.31
N ILE A 802 33.00 -24.56 42.91
CA ILE A 802 33.25 -24.81 44.35
C ILE A 802 32.29 -24.00 45.22
N ASP A 803 32.17 -22.70 44.93
CA ASP A 803 31.32 -21.79 45.73
C ASP A 803 29.82 -22.14 45.56
N GLU A 804 29.40 -22.61 44.38
CA GLU A 804 28.03 -23.09 44.12
C GLU A 804 27.74 -24.44 44.81
N GLU A 805 28.61 -25.44 44.69
CA GLU A 805 28.44 -26.76 45.32
C GLU A 805 28.37 -26.65 46.86
N LYS A 806 29.16 -25.73 47.44
CA LYS A 806 29.08 -25.37 48.86
C LYS A 806 27.72 -24.77 49.25
N ALA A 807 27.17 -23.88 48.42
CA ALA A 807 25.85 -23.31 48.64
C ALA A 807 24.74 -24.36 48.51
N GLN A 808 24.86 -25.28 47.54
CA GLN A 808 23.93 -26.40 47.37
C GLN A 808 23.96 -27.37 48.57
N TYR A 809 25.14 -27.66 49.14
CA TYR A 809 25.25 -28.43 50.39
C TYR A 809 24.52 -27.75 51.56
N SER A 810 24.75 -26.44 51.76
CA SER A 810 24.03 -25.67 52.79
C SER A 810 22.51 -25.73 52.60
N ASN A 811 22.04 -25.59 51.36
CA ASN A 811 20.62 -25.73 51.02
C ASN A 811 20.07 -27.14 51.30
N ALA A 812 20.85 -28.20 51.06
CA ALA A 812 20.46 -29.58 51.37
C ALA A 812 20.32 -29.81 52.89
N VAL A 813 21.27 -29.32 53.68
CA VAL A 813 21.21 -29.36 55.16
C VAL A 813 19.96 -28.62 55.67
N ASN A 814 19.70 -27.41 55.17
CA ASN A 814 18.53 -26.62 55.55
C ASN A 814 17.20 -27.28 55.14
N ALA A 815 17.14 -27.91 53.97
CA ALA A 815 15.96 -28.64 53.50
C ALA A 815 15.67 -29.87 54.38
N ILE A 816 16.71 -30.61 54.80
CA ILE A 816 16.57 -31.73 55.74
C ILE A 816 16.07 -31.24 57.10
N ALA A 817 16.62 -30.15 57.66
CA ALA A 817 16.14 -29.59 58.93
C ALA A 817 14.66 -29.13 58.85
N ALA A 818 14.25 -28.57 57.71
CA ALA A 818 12.85 -28.21 57.45
C ALA A 818 11.94 -29.44 57.33
N LEU A 819 12.42 -30.54 56.74
CA LEU A 819 11.73 -31.84 56.71
C LEU A 819 11.55 -32.41 58.12
N THR A 820 12.60 -32.46 58.94
CA THR A 820 12.53 -32.91 60.34
C THR A 820 11.50 -32.11 61.14
N THR A 821 11.45 -30.79 60.93
CA THR A 821 10.46 -29.90 61.57
C THR A 821 9.03 -30.18 61.11
N ALA A 822 8.83 -30.47 59.82
CA ALA A 822 7.54 -30.83 59.26
C ALA A 822 7.04 -32.19 59.76
N ILE A 823 7.91 -33.21 59.80
CA ILE A 823 7.63 -34.53 60.39
C ILE A 823 7.25 -34.38 61.85
N GLY A 824 8.05 -33.69 62.66
CA GLY A 824 7.75 -33.44 64.08
C GLY A 824 6.48 -32.62 64.34
N THR A 825 5.91 -31.98 63.31
CA THR A 825 4.59 -31.33 63.36
C THR A 825 3.48 -32.31 62.96
N ALA A 826 3.67 -33.07 61.88
CA ALA A 826 2.75 -34.10 61.43
C ALA A 826 2.56 -35.21 62.48
N GLU A 827 3.62 -35.63 63.17
CA GLU A 827 3.56 -36.55 64.31
C GLU A 827 2.57 -36.10 65.39
N ARG A 828 2.51 -34.81 65.71
CA ARG A 828 1.61 -34.29 66.76
C ARG A 828 0.14 -34.42 66.34
N SER A 829 -0.17 -34.16 65.07
CA SER A 829 -1.52 -34.37 64.54
C SER A 829 -1.87 -35.86 64.46
N VAL A 830 -0.95 -36.71 63.99
CA VAL A 830 -1.18 -38.15 63.77
C VAL A 830 -1.24 -38.98 65.08
N ARG A 831 -0.72 -38.44 66.19
CA ARG A 831 -0.87 -39.03 67.53
C ARG A 831 -2.29 -38.93 68.09
N ASP A 832 -3.19 -38.15 67.47
CA ASP A 832 -4.60 -38.13 67.85
C ASP A 832 -5.24 -39.52 67.65
N SER A 833 -6.07 -39.93 68.61
CA SER A 833 -6.80 -41.20 68.56
C SER A 833 -7.74 -41.30 67.36
N ASP A 834 -8.17 -40.15 66.84
CA ASP A 834 -9.09 -40.06 65.70
C ASP A 834 -8.38 -40.14 64.34
N THR A 835 -7.05 -40.27 64.29
CA THR A 835 -6.33 -40.33 63.01
C THR A 835 -6.35 -41.74 62.40
N ARG A 836 -6.80 -41.86 61.15
CA ARG A 836 -6.86 -43.14 60.41
C ARG A 836 -5.50 -43.56 59.84
N GLN A 837 -5.44 -44.78 59.35
CA GLN A 837 -4.21 -45.40 58.81
C GLN A 837 -3.54 -44.61 57.67
N PRO A 838 -4.22 -44.02 56.67
CA PRO A 838 -3.56 -43.35 55.55
C PRO A 838 -2.64 -42.18 55.96
N ALA A 839 -3.01 -41.44 57.01
CA ALA A 839 -2.17 -40.38 57.57
C ALA A 839 -0.92 -40.94 58.28
N ARG A 840 -1.06 -42.11 58.93
CA ARG A 840 0.04 -42.85 59.57
C ARG A 840 1.01 -43.40 58.51
N ASP A 841 0.49 -43.93 57.41
CA ASP A 841 1.29 -44.45 56.29
C ASP A 841 2.11 -43.34 55.62
N LYS A 842 1.49 -42.18 55.35
CA LYS A 842 2.20 -41.01 54.80
C LYS A 842 3.28 -40.45 55.74
N LEU A 843 3.03 -40.48 57.06
CA LEU A 843 4.04 -40.12 58.05
C LEU A 843 5.20 -41.13 58.10
N ALA A 844 4.94 -42.41 57.91
CA ALA A 844 5.97 -43.44 57.81
C ALA A 844 6.82 -43.29 56.54
N GLU A 845 6.20 -42.99 55.40
CA GLU A 845 6.88 -42.67 54.12
C GLU A 845 7.85 -41.49 54.28
N ALA A 846 7.38 -40.38 54.88
CA ALA A 846 8.23 -39.21 55.15
C ALA A 846 9.39 -39.52 56.12
N ASN A 847 9.17 -40.32 57.16
CA ASN A 847 10.21 -40.76 58.10
C ASN A 847 11.26 -41.68 57.44
N GLN A 848 10.83 -42.58 56.55
CA GLN A 848 11.74 -43.43 55.77
C GLN A 848 12.59 -42.57 54.81
N ALA A 849 12.00 -41.56 54.18
CA ALA A 849 12.72 -40.61 53.33
C ALA A 849 13.76 -39.80 54.13
N LEU A 850 13.39 -39.24 55.30
CA LEU A 850 14.32 -38.56 56.20
C LEU A 850 15.50 -39.47 56.60
N SER A 851 15.20 -40.70 57.02
CA SER A 851 16.22 -41.71 57.43
C SER A 851 17.21 -42.06 56.31
N LYS A 852 16.81 -41.92 55.04
CA LYS A 852 17.70 -42.07 53.89
C LYS A 852 18.52 -40.79 53.64
N LEU A 853 17.88 -39.62 53.69
CA LEU A 853 18.52 -38.32 53.47
C LEU A 853 19.60 -38.01 54.54
N GLU A 854 19.38 -38.41 55.80
CA GLU A 854 20.37 -38.29 56.89
C GLU A 854 21.61 -39.19 56.72
N LYS A 855 21.54 -40.19 55.83
CA LYS A 855 22.69 -41.01 55.41
C LYS A 855 23.33 -40.39 54.17
N ASP A 856 22.53 -40.06 53.16
CA ASP A 856 22.99 -39.48 51.90
C ASP A 856 23.76 -38.15 52.13
N ILE A 857 23.31 -37.29 53.04
CA ILE A 857 23.99 -36.00 53.37
C ILE A 857 25.37 -36.18 54.03
N LYS A 858 25.69 -37.38 54.52
CA LYS A 858 26.99 -37.73 55.13
C LYS A 858 27.96 -38.36 54.13
N VAL A 859 27.52 -38.64 52.91
CA VAL A 859 28.37 -39.19 51.84
C VAL A 859 29.05 -38.02 51.14
N GLU A 860 30.38 -37.96 51.25
CA GLU A 860 31.23 -36.99 50.56
C GLU A 860 30.91 -36.89 49.06
N LYS A 861 30.98 -35.67 48.52
CA LYS A 861 30.86 -35.39 47.06
C LYS A 861 29.53 -35.82 46.42
N SER A 862 28.46 -35.89 47.22
CA SER A 862 27.11 -36.24 46.74
C SER A 862 26.47 -35.13 45.90
N ASP A 863 25.42 -35.47 45.15
CA ASP A 863 24.56 -34.51 44.47
C ASP A 863 23.66 -33.79 45.50
N TRP A 864 24.16 -32.68 46.05
CA TRP A 864 23.47 -31.88 47.06
C TRP A 864 22.15 -31.31 46.55
N ALA A 865 22.08 -30.89 45.28
CA ALA A 865 20.86 -30.40 44.66
C ALA A 865 19.78 -31.49 44.57
N SER A 866 20.15 -32.75 44.32
CA SER A 866 19.25 -33.92 44.40
C SER A 866 18.82 -34.22 45.83
N ILE A 867 19.72 -34.14 46.81
CA ILE A 867 19.37 -34.33 48.24
C ILE A 867 18.37 -33.24 48.70
N ALA A 868 18.61 -31.96 48.38
CA ALA A 868 17.74 -30.84 48.72
C ALA A 868 16.33 -30.98 48.09
N ARG A 869 16.24 -31.42 46.83
CA ARG A 869 14.97 -31.73 46.15
C ARG A 869 14.22 -32.85 46.86
N ARG A 870 14.86 -34.01 47.07
CA ARG A 870 14.24 -35.15 47.75
C ARG A 870 13.80 -34.83 49.20
N ALA A 871 14.52 -33.96 49.91
CA ALA A 871 14.09 -33.46 51.22
C ALA A 871 12.84 -32.57 51.14
N THR A 872 12.71 -31.78 50.07
CA THR A 872 11.52 -30.95 49.80
C THR A 872 10.31 -31.80 49.43
N ASP A 873 10.49 -32.84 48.60
CA ASP A 873 9.42 -33.78 48.21
C ASP A 873 8.91 -34.58 49.43
N ALA A 874 9.82 -35.08 50.26
CA ALA A 874 9.48 -35.73 51.53
C ALA A 874 8.77 -34.76 52.50
N ARG A 875 9.06 -33.46 52.44
CA ARG A 875 8.39 -32.45 53.26
C ARG A 875 6.95 -32.22 52.81
N SER A 876 6.66 -32.32 51.51
CA SER A 876 5.27 -32.37 51.00
C SER A 876 4.54 -33.59 51.56
N THR A 877 5.20 -34.75 51.55
CA THR A 877 4.63 -36.00 52.10
C THR A 877 4.29 -35.89 53.59
N ALA A 878 5.14 -35.22 54.39
CA ALA A 878 4.85 -34.92 55.80
C ALA A 878 3.67 -33.94 55.96
N ALA A 879 3.52 -32.96 55.07
CA ALA A 879 2.39 -32.03 55.08
C ALA A 879 1.06 -32.73 54.70
N GLU A 880 1.08 -33.66 53.75
CA GLU A 880 -0.06 -34.53 53.43
C GLU A 880 -0.51 -35.36 54.64
N ALA A 881 0.43 -35.99 55.35
CA ALA A 881 0.14 -36.74 56.57
C ALA A 881 -0.56 -35.87 57.64
N LYS A 882 -0.07 -34.64 57.85
CA LYS A 882 -0.69 -33.67 58.76
C LYS A 882 -2.11 -33.31 58.33
N ASN A 883 -2.30 -32.96 57.06
CA ASN A 883 -3.59 -32.53 56.53
C ASN A 883 -4.66 -33.63 56.59
N LEU A 884 -4.27 -34.89 56.34
CA LEU A 884 -5.15 -36.05 56.49
C LEU A 884 -5.56 -36.25 57.96
N ALA A 885 -4.62 -36.17 58.90
CA ALA A 885 -4.93 -36.28 60.34
C ALA A 885 -5.86 -35.15 60.84
N GLU A 886 -5.65 -33.91 60.38
CA GLU A 886 -6.52 -32.78 60.72
C GLU A 886 -7.93 -32.92 60.09
N ALA A 887 -8.04 -33.51 58.89
CA ALA A 887 -9.31 -33.82 58.26
C ALA A 887 -10.07 -34.95 59.01
N ASP A 888 -9.38 -36.03 59.38
CA ASP A 888 -9.95 -37.13 60.16
C ASP A 888 -10.46 -36.66 61.52
N LYS A 889 -9.66 -35.87 62.26
CA LYS A 889 -10.07 -35.25 63.54
C LYS A 889 -11.34 -34.41 63.36
N LYS A 890 -11.37 -33.55 62.33
CA LYS A 890 -12.55 -32.70 62.03
C LYS A 890 -13.78 -33.54 61.69
N ALA A 891 -13.62 -34.67 61.00
CA ALA A 891 -14.70 -35.60 60.72
C ALA A 891 -15.20 -36.30 62.00
N ALA A 892 -14.29 -36.75 62.87
CA ALA A 892 -14.62 -37.36 64.15
C ALA A 892 -15.36 -36.40 65.10
N ASP A 893 -14.92 -35.14 65.20
CA ASP A 893 -15.60 -34.12 66.00
C ASP A 893 -16.98 -33.76 65.43
N ALA A 894 -17.12 -33.68 64.10
CA ALA A 894 -18.43 -33.52 63.45
C ALA A 894 -19.36 -34.72 63.66
N ALA A 895 -18.82 -35.94 63.73
CA ALA A 895 -19.58 -37.15 64.04
C ALA A 895 -20.04 -37.17 65.50
N ARG A 896 -19.14 -36.86 66.45
CA ARG A 896 -19.47 -36.71 67.89
C ARG A 896 -20.54 -35.65 68.11
N SER A 897 -20.40 -34.49 67.48
CA SER A 897 -21.38 -33.40 67.54
C SER A 897 -22.75 -33.87 67.03
N ALA A 898 -22.81 -34.52 65.85
CA ALA A 898 -24.06 -35.04 65.30
C ALA A 898 -24.70 -36.11 66.19
N ILE A 899 -23.92 -37.04 66.76
CA ILE A 899 -24.39 -38.06 67.71
C ILE A 899 -24.97 -37.40 68.97
N SER A 900 -24.27 -36.40 69.52
CA SER A 900 -24.73 -35.64 70.69
C SER A 900 -26.05 -34.92 70.41
N SER A 901 -26.16 -34.21 69.28
CA SER A 901 -27.41 -33.56 68.86
C SER A 901 -28.55 -34.56 68.66
N ALA A 902 -28.30 -35.68 67.99
CA ALA A 902 -29.31 -36.72 67.76
C ALA A 902 -29.80 -37.36 69.07
N ARG A 903 -28.87 -37.64 70.00
CA ARG A 903 -29.20 -38.14 71.35
C ARG A 903 -30.00 -37.11 72.15
N SER A 904 -29.65 -35.83 72.06
CA SER A 904 -30.42 -34.74 72.69
C SER A 904 -31.82 -34.63 72.12
N ASN A 905 -31.99 -34.81 70.80
CA ASN A 905 -33.30 -34.77 70.14
C ASN A 905 -34.17 -35.94 70.59
N ILE A 906 -33.66 -37.17 70.51
CA ILE A 906 -34.33 -38.40 70.97
C ILE A 906 -34.81 -38.26 72.42
N ASN A 907 -33.95 -37.74 73.31
CA ASN A 907 -34.31 -37.53 74.72
C ASN A 907 -35.40 -36.45 74.90
N GLY A 908 -35.41 -35.40 74.09
CA GLY A 908 -36.46 -34.35 74.11
C GLY A 908 -37.81 -34.88 73.60
N THR A 909 -37.79 -35.71 72.56
CA THR A 909 -38.96 -36.39 72.01
C THR A 909 -39.51 -37.49 72.96
N GLN A 910 -38.74 -37.93 73.96
CA GLN A 910 -39.16 -38.92 74.95
C GLN A 910 -40.07 -38.31 76.05
N THR A 911 -41.13 -37.61 75.63
CA THR A 911 -42.14 -37.00 76.50
C THR A 911 -43.55 -37.50 76.16
N SER A 912 -44.49 -37.29 77.08
CA SER A 912 -45.91 -37.59 76.83
C SER A 912 -46.54 -36.43 76.05
N TYR A 913 -47.09 -36.72 74.88
CA TYR A 913 -47.73 -35.71 74.02
C TYR A 913 -49.18 -35.39 74.43
N GLY A 914 -49.68 -36.05 75.48
CA GLY A 914 -51.07 -35.99 75.92
C GLY A 914 -51.80 -37.31 75.70
N HIS A 915 -52.89 -37.53 76.45
CA HIS A 915 -53.74 -38.73 76.37
C HIS A 915 -53.01 -40.09 76.44
N GLY A 916 -51.83 -40.14 77.06
CA GLY A 916 -51.02 -41.37 77.19
C GLY A 916 -50.24 -41.77 75.94
N VAL A 917 -50.18 -40.91 74.91
CA VAL A 917 -49.41 -41.17 73.68
C VAL A 917 -47.96 -40.73 73.85
N PHE A 918 -47.03 -41.64 73.54
CA PHE A 918 -45.60 -41.40 73.45
C PHE A 918 -45.13 -41.64 72.00
N ALA A 919 -44.00 -41.04 71.63
CA ALA A 919 -43.33 -41.30 70.36
C ALA A 919 -42.62 -42.66 70.37
N ASP A 920 -42.71 -43.42 69.26
CA ASP A 920 -41.96 -44.67 69.09
C ASP A 920 -40.53 -44.37 68.59
N LEU A 921 -39.60 -44.34 69.54
CA LEU A 921 -38.20 -44.00 69.29
C LEU A 921 -37.33 -45.22 68.95
N SER A 922 -37.91 -46.39 68.68
CA SER A 922 -37.17 -47.63 68.40
C SER A 922 -36.18 -47.50 67.22
N SER A 923 -36.65 -46.94 66.10
CA SER A 923 -35.82 -46.72 64.90
C SER A 923 -34.74 -45.67 65.11
N ALA A 924 -35.06 -44.58 65.81
CA ALA A 924 -34.12 -43.52 66.13
C ALA A 924 -32.97 -44.03 67.03
N ASN A 925 -33.29 -44.80 68.07
CA ASN A 925 -32.30 -45.46 68.93
C ASN A 925 -31.45 -46.49 68.17
N SER A 926 -32.04 -47.24 67.24
CA SER A 926 -31.29 -48.18 66.39
C SER A 926 -30.25 -47.46 65.51
N TYR A 927 -30.63 -46.35 64.88
CA TYR A 927 -29.68 -45.54 64.09
C TYR A 927 -28.63 -44.85 64.97
N LEU A 928 -28.98 -44.41 66.18
CA LEU A 928 -28.01 -43.84 67.13
C LEU A 928 -26.97 -44.88 67.55
N GLY A 929 -27.40 -46.08 67.94
CA GLY A 929 -26.50 -47.20 68.27
C GLY A 929 -25.71 -47.76 67.07
N GLN A 930 -26.12 -47.49 65.83
CA GLN A 930 -25.31 -47.71 64.63
C GLN A 930 -24.30 -46.58 64.42
N ALA A 931 -24.68 -45.32 64.64
CA ALA A 931 -23.79 -44.16 64.55
C ALA A 931 -22.63 -44.24 65.56
N GLU A 932 -22.93 -44.63 66.80
CA GLU A 932 -21.94 -44.83 67.86
C GLU A 932 -20.93 -45.94 67.52
N ARG A 933 -21.41 -47.04 66.91
CA ARG A 933 -20.54 -48.13 66.40
C ARG A 933 -19.70 -47.67 65.21
N ALA A 934 -20.26 -46.91 64.28
CA ALA A 934 -19.51 -46.35 63.16
C ALA A 934 -18.42 -45.37 63.63
N LEU A 935 -18.70 -44.55 64.65
CA LEU A 935 -17.72 -43.67 65.28
C LEU A 935 -16.59 -44.46 65.92
N SER A 936 -16.90 -45.53 66.67
CA SER A 936 -15.87 -46.36 67.31
C SER A 936 -15.05 -47.21 66.31
N SER A 937 -15.58 -47.51 65.13
CA SER A 937 -14.86 -48.16 64.04
C SER A 937 -14.10 -47.21 63.10
N GLY A 938 -14.13 -45.89 63.35
CA GLY A 938 -13.45 -44.89 62.51
C GLY A 938 -14.17 -44.52 61.21
N ASP A 939 -15.44 -44.87 61.01
CA ASP A 939 -16.28 -44.37 59.91
C ASP A 939 -17.00 -43.09 60.35
N TYR A 940 -16.26 -41.99 60.45
CA TYR A 940 -16.76 -40.71 60.96
C TYR A 940 -17.88 -40.11 60.09
N GLU A 941 -17.75 -40.20 58.76
CA GLU A 941 -18.75 -39.69 57.83
C GLU A 941 -20.01 -40.57 57.86
N GLY A 942 -19.87 -41.90 58.00
CA GLY A 942 -20.98 -42.83 58.23
C GLY A 942 -21.68 -42.58 59.57
N ALA A 943 -20.91 -42.40 60.64
CA ALA A 943 -21.41 -42.04 61.96
C ALA A 943 -22.21 -40.74 61.94
N SER A 944 -21.68 -39.68 61.30
CA SER A 944 -22.40 -38.40 61.15
C SER A 944 -23.69 -38.55 60.33
N ARG A 945 -23.69 -39.35 59.25
CA ARG A 945 -24.89 -39.65 58.46
C ARG A 945 -25.93 -40.45 59.25
N LEU A 946 -25.51 -41.46 60.00
CA LEU A 946 -26.39 -42.31 60.83
C LEU A 946 -26.98 -41.51 62.00
N ALA A 947 -26.20 -40.63 62.63
CA ALA A 947 -26.69 -39.74 63.67
C ALA A 947 -27.74 -38.75 63.16
N LYS A 948 -27.53 -38.16 61.97
CA LYS A 948 -28.55 -37.31 61.33
C LYS A 948 -29.84 -38.08 61.04
N ARG A 949 -29.73 -39.33 60.55
CA ARG A 949 -30.90 -40.22 60.38
C ARG A 949 -31.60 -40.55 61.71
N ALA A 950 -30.85 -40.75 62.79
CA ALA A 950 -31.40 -40.94 64.12
C ALA A 950 -32.19 -39.71 64.59
N SER A 951 -31.68 -38.49 64.34
CA SER A 951 -32.40 -37.25 64.64
C SER A 951 -33.70 -37.13 63.85
N SER A 952 -33.66 -37.32 62.52
CA SER A 952 -34.86 -37.24 61.67
C SER A 952 -35.90 -38.32 62.01
N ALA A 953 -35.47 -39.53 62.36
CA ALA A 953 -36.39 -40.58 62.82
C ALA A 953 -37.07 -40.22 64.16
N ALA A 954 -36.44 -39.40 65.01
CA ALA A 954 -37.08 -38.86 66.21
C ALA A 954 -38.10 -37.77 65.85
N ASP A 955 -37.77 -36.86 64.92
CA ASP A 955 -38.69 -35.82 64.43
C ASP A 955 -39.95 -36.42 63.75
N GLU A 956 -39.78 -37.50 63.01
CA GLU A 956 -40.86 -38.28 62.40
C GLU A 956 -41.72 -38.99 63.47
N ALA A 957 -41.10 -39.60 64.49
CA ALA A 957 -41.81 -40.25 65.59
C ALA A 957 -42.58 -39.23 66.45
N GLU A 958 -42.02 -38.04 66.70
CA GLU A 958 -42.69 -36.91 67.32
C GLU A 958 -43.90 -36.46 66.49
N SER A 959 -43.71 -36.26 65.18
CA SER A 959 -44.78 -35.84 64.28
C SER A 959 -45.92 -36.85 64.24
N ALA A 960 -45.60 -38.15 64.24
CA ALA A 960 -46.58 -39.23 64.33
C ALA A 960 -47.29 -39.27 65.69
N ALA A 961 -46.60 -39.02 66.81
CA ALA A 961 -47.20 -38.93 68.14
C ALA A 961 -48.15 -37.73 68.24
N ARG A 962 -47.71 -36.53 67.80
CA ARG A 962 -48.54 -35.33 67.71
C ARG A 962 -49.76 -35.54 66.81
N ALA A 963 -49.62 -36.22 65.67
CA ALA A 963 -50.74 -36.56 64.79
C ALA A 963 -51.73 -37.55 65.45
N ARG A 964 -51.25 -38.55 66.19
CA ARG A 964 -52.10 -39.45 67.00
C ARG A 964 -52.84 -38.69 68.10
N VAL A 965 -52.18 -37.79 68.81
CA VAL A 965 -52.82 -36.92 69.82
C VAL A 965 -53.84 -36.00 69.17
N ALA A 966 -53.52 -35.37 68.03
CA ALA A 966 -54.46 -34.54 67.29
C ALA A 966 -55.68 -35.35 66.80
N ALA A 967 -55.49 -36.61 66.40
CA ALA A 967 -56.60 -37.52 66.08
C ALA A 967 -57.45 -37.86 67.33
N ILE A 968 -56.83 -38.14 68.47
CA ILE A 968 -57.54 -38.37 69.74
C ILE A 968 -58.29 -37.12 70.20
N ILE A 969 -57.69 -35.93 70.10
CA ILE A 969 -58.34 -34.64 70.42
C ILE A 969 -59.46 -34.34 69.42
N ALA A 970 -59.27 -34.61 68.13
CA ALA A 970 -60.33 -34.45 67.12
C ALA A 970 -61.49 -35.44 67.35
N GLU A 971 -61.22 -36.64 67.85
CA GLU A 971 -62.24 -37.63 68.20
C GLU A 971 -62.94 -37.27 69.52
N LEU A 972 -62.21 -36.76 70.51
CA LEU A 972 -62.77 -36.17 71.74
C LEU A 972 -63.59 -34.90 71.44
N GLU A 973 -63.17 -34.07 70.48
CA GLU A 973 -63.94 -32.93 69.99
C GLU A 973 -65.14 -33.37 69.16
N ARG A 974 -65.07 -34.45 68.39
CA ARG A 974 -66.25 -35.04 67.75
C ARG A 974 -67.24 -35.52 68.79
N GLN A 975 -66.80 -36.30 69.78
CA GLN A 975 -67.64 -36.69 70.91
C GLN A 975 -68.17 -35.48 71.68
N ARG A 976 -67.38 -34.40 71.82
CA ARG A 976 -67.83 -33.16 72.46
C ARG A 976 -68.87 -32.44 71.61
N ARG A 977 -68.70 -32.35 70.29
CA ARG A 977 -69.66 -31.76 69.34
C ARG A 977 -70.90 -32.65 69.14
N GLU A 978 -70.81 -33.96 69.33
CA GLU A 978 -71.94 -34.89 69.41
C GLU A 978 -72.69 -34.75 70.74
N ARG A 979 -71.98 -34.60 71.86
CA ARG A 979 -72.60 -34.25 73.15
C ARG A 979 -73.22 -32.85 73.10
N GLU A 980 -72.58 -31.86 72.47
CA GLU A 980 -73.14 -30.52 72.27
C GLU A 980 -74.30 -30.52 71.26
N ARG A 981 -74.36 -31.48 70.31
CA ARG A 981 -75.57 -31.74 69.50
C ARG A 981 -76.68 -32.39 70.33
N GLN A 982 -76.38 -33.40 71.14
CA GLN A 982 -77.36 -34.02 72.05
C GLN A 982 -77.80 -33.07 73.18
N GLU A 983 -76.95 -32.11 73.56
CA GLU A 983 -77.27 -31.09 74.56
C GLU A 983 -78.02 -29.91 73.93
N ARG A 984 -77.82 -29.59 72.65
CA ARG A 984 -78.85 -28.90 71.84
C ARG A 984 -80.15 -29.69 71.87
N GLU A 985 -80.17 -30.99 71.59
CA GLU A 985 -81.41 -31.77 71.59
C GLU A 985 -82.11 -31.88 72.97
N ARG A 986 -81.37 -31.94 74.10
CA ARG A 986 -81.96 -31.99 75.44
C ARG A 986 -82.35 -30.61 75.97
N ARG A 987 -81.51 -29.58 75.80
CA ARG A 987 -81.83 -28.22 76.28
C ARG A 987 -82.87 -27.53 75.39
N GLU A 988 -82.89 -27.77 74.08
CA GLU A 988 -83.96 -27.27 73.21
C GLU A 988 -85.29 -28.01 73.46
N ARG A 989 -85.28 -29.30 73.84
CA ARG A 989 -86.49 -29.97 74.37
C ARG A 989 -86.95 -29.41 75.72
N GLU A 990 -86.02 -29.06 76.62
CA GLU A 990 -86.33 -28.37 77.88
C GLU A 990 -86.73 -26.88 77.69
N ASP A 991 -86.65 -26.33 76.46
CA ASP A 991 -87.12 -24.98 76.10
C ASP A 991 -88.23 -24.88 74.98
N ARG A 992 -88.77 -26.00 74.43
CA ARG A 992 -89.95 -26.03 73.51
C ARG A 992 -91.36 -26.28 74.12
N GLU A 993 -91.50 -26.99 75.26
CA GLU A 993 -92.81 -27.31 75.94
C GLU A 993 -92.92 -26.71 77.37
N ARG A 994 -91.87 -26.79 78.21
CA ARG A 994 -91.29 -25.53 78.72
C ARG A 994 -90.34 -25.13 77.60
N ARG A 995 -90.29 -23.89 77.12
CA ARG A 995 -91.09 -22.74 77.50
C ARG A 995 -92.31 -22.64 76.59
N GLU A 996 -93.36 -23.33 77.03
CA GLU A 996 -94.63 -22.69 77.34
C GLU A 996 -94.67 -22.28 78.82
N ARG A 997 -93.75 -21.40 79.25
CA ARG A 997 -93.80 -20.75 80.58
C ARG A 997 -93.49 -19.24 80.65
N GLU A 998 -92.91 -18.58 79.65
CA GLU A 998 -92.52 -17.14 79.67
C GLU A 998 -93.11 -16.35 78.48
N GLU A 999 -94.20 -15.59 78.70
CA GLU A 999 -95.16 -15.00 77.70
C GLU A 999 -96.35 -15.85 77.18
N ARG A 1000 -96.29 -17.13 76.82
CA ARG A 1000 -95.47 -18.22 77.35
C ARG A 1000 -94.26 -18.63 76.48
N ASN A 1001 -94.10 -18.07 75.27
CA ASN A 1001 -93.10 -18.28 74.20
C ASN A 1001 -91.90 -19.26 74.35
N ARG A 1002 -91.00 -19.07 75.35
CA ARG A 1002 -89.60 -18.70 75.02
C ARG A 1002 -88.57 -19.81 74.81
N ARG A 1003 -88.47 -20.32 73.58
CA ARG A 1003 -87.50 -19.77 72.61
C ARG A 1003 -86.04 -19.92 73.12
N ASN A 1004 -85.35 -21.03 72.90
CA ASN A 1004 -84.84 -21.53 71.60
C ASN A 1004 -83.66 -20.69 71.09
N ASP A 1005 -82.73 -21.19 70.28
CA ASP A 1005 -82.35 -22.54 69.80
C ASP A 1005 -80.96 -22.32 69.15
N ASP A 1006 -80.53 -23.29 68.37
CA ASP A 1006 -79.98 -23.04 67.04
C ASP A 1006 -78.49 -22.73 67.05
N PHE A 1007 -77.84 -23.14 65.99
CA PHE A 1007 -77.54 -22.21 64.92
C PHE A 1007 -76.06 -21.92 65.03
N GLY A 1008 -75.27 -22.90 64.57
CA GLY A 1008 -74.02 -22.54 63.90
C GLY A 1008 -74.35 -21.81 62.59
N GLY A 1009 -73.68 -22.16 61.51
CA GLY A 1009 -74.02 -21.61 60.21
C GLY A 1009 -75.39 -22.09 59.71
N SER A 1010 -76.42 -21.25 59.77
CA SER A 1010 -76.90 -20.70 58.51
C SER A 1010 -75.87 -19.62 58.10
N GLY A 1011 -74.85 -19.92 57.31
CA GLY A 1011 -74.82 -20.88 56.24
C GLY A 1011 -75.06 -20.14 54.93
N ARG A 1012 -74.06 -20.25 54.05
CA ARG A 1012 -74.12 -19.94 52.61
C ARG A 1012 -74.02 -18.46 52.21
N SER A 1013 -73.54 -18.31 50.97
CA SER A 1013 -73.63 -17.12 50.09
C SER A 1013 -73.15 -15.79 50.71
N GLY A 1014 -72.00 -15.24 50.32
CA GLY A 1014 -71.19 -15.53 49.14
C GLY A 1014 -70.44 -14.27 48.70
N GLY A 1015 -69.73 -14.37 47.58
CA GLY A 1015 -69.39 -13.21 46.77
C GLY A 1015 -68.15 -12.41 47.19
N GLY A 1016 -66.98 -12.91 46.76
CA GLY A 1016 -66.22 -12.15 45.76
C GLY A 1016 -65.17 -11.13 46.21
N SER A 1017 -64.42 -10.68 45.20
CA SER A 1017 -63.32 -9.70 45.23
C SER A 1017 -62.09 -10.05 46.09
N TRP A 1018 -60.84 -9.77 45.71
CA TRP A 1018 -60.14 -9.49 44.45
C TRP A 1018 -58.79 -8.89 44.89
N GLY A 1019 -57.68 -9.30 44.28
CA GLY A 1019 -56.53 -8.41 43.99
C GLY A 1019 -55.52 -8.05 45.10
N GLY A 1020 -54.28 -7.81 44.65
CA GLY A 1020 -53.14 -7.32 45.46
C GLY A 1020 -52.23 -8.43 46.00
N GLY A 1021 -50.92 -8.49 45.73
CA GLY A 1021 -50.05 -7.62 44.94
C GLY A 1021 -49.13 -6.73 45.79
N ARG A 1022 -47.87 -6.60 45.35
CA ARG A 1022 -46.76 -5.75 45.90
C ARG A 1022 -46.16 -6.16 47.27
N SER A 1023 -44.94 -5.72 47.64
CA SER A 1023 -43.66 -5.44 46.92
C SER A 1023 -42.64 -4.80 47.87
N GLY A 1024 -41.33 -5.02 47.67
CA GLY A 1024 -40.23 -4.30 48.34
C GLY A 1024 -39.96 -4.83 49.75
N GLY A 1025 -38.71 -4.94 50.21
CA GLY A 1025 -37.48 -4.20 49.88
C GLY A 1025 -37.05 -3.45 51.15
N GLY A 1026 -35.77 -3.24 51.47
CA GLY A 1026 -34.49 -3.65 50.90
C GLY A 1026 -33.39 -3.31 51.93
N GLY A 1027 -32.11 -3.35 51.56
CA GLY A 1027 -31.02 -2.90 52.45
C GLY A 1027 -29.69 -3.59 52.14
N ASP A 1028 -28.70 -2.80 51.74
CA ASP A 1028 -27.37 -3.26 51.33
C ASP A 1028 -26.50 -3.73 52.51
N PHE A 1029 -25.72 -4.79 52.29
CA PHE A 1029 -24.25 -4.77 52.37
C PHE A 1029 -23.62 -6.03 51.73
#